data_AF-T0SGW9-F1
#
_entry.id   AF-T0SGW9-F1
#
_cell.length_a   1.000
_cell.length_b   1.000
_cell.length_c   1.000
_cell.angle_alpha   90.00
_cell.angle_beta   90.00
_cell.angle_gamma   90.00
#
_symmetry.space_group_name_H-M   'P 1'
#
loop_
_entity.id
_entity.type
_entity.pdbx_description
1 polymer ?
#
loop_
_entity_poly.entity_id
_entity_poly.type
_entity_poly.pdbx_seq_one_letter_code
_entity_poly.pdbx_strand_id
1 'polypeptide(L)'
;MRRLASLRNRVQPLLLELHDHLVVPRDVRGTESDATERALAYLGRPKRCVSRFWSEKARLLLDALQIYGLVWQLAQSWPWPSAWLSSTRWTAAFNLDVLSFLSTGAGLGMKAPPFSLWGELRGSYWLYALVYALLPWAAVLYYKARARHWRVRGDARFLVFAARLENRLLGLFQFLYLPIALALSRLVNCTVVPNPLDAYASDVVLSVDPTISCHSPLHITLGVGIGGVVGLPFLLGFPWLLHRRIHCAGVACSQDAHEEIVSAIELSYLVGISDDYDLLYVPQYASYTRRHANLPVYRCLYKLSLLLICTLLRSQFPNIENQPLQGTLFFALLALRFLFQCYDYPYRLSSTNHCMVFLNLVLVFDGVMVFLSANNVRSALTVASVKVLCLTFVHTWAIVVLSVWGVLVFLAWRRMQLTWPTHRRMKALVAHAPTVRAWVETVQAAQELLHKDYASPTLVKPTVELGDMVTALQAHASEALRLRHLLHRPLHDLALHVQAAYIESAATSAMPSSLLDSCVDSLAAELERYQEKHALLHPRKRDALFKLRVLHTLVDEHSGKHDKVASFSAPRIRRAPVDDVLVAMDPALYVWSTWDPSTLLLAPNCGAPAPNLLSVRWYLALYHTNLRMGYVATVTAIDVVTLWVHLDVLLCFENAEPCVRSGWLRLADMSSDVHAHLLQCNDPDTLHVFATLPHAPTPRVISVPRLQSLLDRSAEITSDLVADWQDVLYEWEVAFVYFEKRRPSSLDRRKIQAWFRAYHAARCVSTTSAF
;
A
#
# COMPACT_ATOMS: atom_id res chain seq x y z
N MET A 1 20.16 -12.53 58.90
CA MET A 1 19.10 -12.50 57.86
C MET A 1 19.35 -11.51 56.72
N ARG A 2 19.77 -10.25 56.95
CA ARG A 2 20.05 -9.29 55.84
C ARG A 2 21.16 -9.71 54.86
N ARG A 3 22.18 -10.45 55.31
CA ARG A 3 23.24 -11.00 54.42
C ARG A 3 22.75 -12.15 53.52
N LEU A 4 21.77 -12.94 53.96
CA LEU A 4 21.17 -14.02 53.14
C LEU A 4 20.24 -13.47 52.04
N ALA A 5 19.53 -12.36 52.31
CA ALA A 5 18.71 -11.67 51.30
C ALA A 5 19.58 -11.02 50.21
N SER A 6 20.75 -10.48 50.57
CA SER A 6 21.72 -9.93 49.61
C SER A 6 22.34 -11.01 48.72
N LEU A 7 22.59 -12.21 49.26
CA LEU A 7 23.12 -13.34 48.49
C LEU A 7 22.05 -13.92 47.56
N ARG A 8 20.81 -14.06 48.04
CA ARG A 8 19.67 -14.48 47.20
C ARG A 8 19.44 -13.53 46.04
N ASN A 9 19.49 -12.22 46.24
CA ASN A 9 19.29 -11.24 45.16
C ASN A 9 20.45 -11.18 44.15
N ARG A 10 21.66 -11.63 44.51
CA ARG A 10 22.80 -11.73 43.58
C ARG A 10 22.87 -13.08 42.87
N VAL A 11 22.44 -14.15 43.53
CA VAL A 11 22.50 -15.52 43.01
C VAL A 11 21.26 -15.87 42.19
N GLN A 12 20.10 -15.26 42.47
CA GLN A 12 18.86 -15.49 41.72
C GLN A 12 18.93 -15.08 40.24
N PRO A 13 19.54 -13.95 39.82
CA PRO A 13 19.75 -13.67 38.40
C PRO A 13 20.76 -14.64 37.77
N LEU A 14 21.83 -15.02 38.50
CA LEU A 14 22.81 -16.00 38.01
C LEU A 14 22.24 -17.42 37.89
N LEU A 15 21.32 -17.82 38.77
CA LEU A 15 20.60 -19.09 38.69
C LEU A 15 19.55 -19.08 37.61
N LEU A 16 18.90 -17.94 37.33
CA LEU A 16 18.01 -17.77 36.18
C LEU A 16 18.79 -17.83 34.87
N GLU A 17 19.97 -17.20 34.82
CA GLU A 17 20.89 -17.23 33.68
C GLU A 17 21.49 -18.64 33.47
N LEU A 18 21.83 -19.37 34.55
CA LEU A 18 22.23 -20.77 34.48
C LEU A 18 21.07 -21.70 34.09
N HIS A 19 19.85 -21.43 34.56
CA HIS A 19 18.66 -22.22 34.23
C HIS A 19 18.28 -22.02 32.75
N ASP A 20 18.36 -20.80 32.24
CA ASP A 20 18.19 -20.49 30.81
C ASP A 20 19.31 -21.13 29.96
N HIS A 21 20.51 -21.31 30.50
CA HIS A 21 21.60 -22.03 29.83
C HIS A 21 21.56 -23.55 29.97
N LEU A 22 20.89 -24.10 30.98
CA LEU A 22 20.84 -25.55 31.28
C LEU A 22 19.54 -26.23 30.82
N VAL A 23 18.45 -25.48 30.60
CA VAL A 23 17.12 -26.04 30.26
C VAL A 23 16.78 -25.94 28.77
N VAL A 24 17.60 -25.25 27.96
CA VAL A 24 17.51 -25.40 26.51
C VAL A 24 18.17 -26.72 26.12
N PRO A 25 17.44 -27.70 25.56
CA PRO A 25 18.05 -28.92 25.07
C PRO A 25 19.04 -28.54 23.97
N ARG A 26 20.34 -28.76 24.22
CA ARG A 26 21.35 -28.84 23.17
C ARG A 26 21.07 -30.09 22.35
N ASP A 27 20.11 -30.00 21.44
CA ASP A 27 20.14 -30.87 20.26
C ASP A 27 21.32 -30.40 19.41
N VAL A 28 22.26 -31.32 19.21
CA VAL A 28 23.53 -31.17 18.49
C VAL A 28 23.28 -31.11 16.97
N ARG A 29 22.38 -30.23 16.54
CA ARG A 29 22.17 -29.81 15.15
C ARG A 29 22.19 -28.28 15.08
N GLY A 30 23.35 -27.72 15.46
CA GLY A 30 23.69 -26.34 15.18
C GLY A 30 23.98 -26.16 13.69
N THR A 31 22.93 -26.02 12.87
CA THR A 31 23.05 -25.66 11.45
C THR A 31 21.83 -24.83 11.05
N GLU A 32 22.07 -23.63 10.53
CA GLU A 32 21.09 -22.63 10.04
C GLU A 32 20.12 -22.01 11.04
N SER A 33 19.38 -22.77 11.86
CA SER A 33 18.28 -22.24 12.69
C SER A 33 18.72 -21.15 13.67
N ASP A 34 19.80 -21.43 14.39
CA ASP A 34 20.44 -20.49 15.33
C ASP A 34 20.96 -19.21 14.67
N ALA A 35 21.48 -19.32 13.46
CA ALA A 35 21.95 -18.16 12.68
C ALA A 35 20.77 -17.34 12.15
N THR A 36 19.66 -18.00 11.82
CA THR A 36 18.41 -17.34 11.39
C THR A 36 17.79 -16.56 12.56
N GLU A 37 17.74 -17.17 13.73
CA GLU A 37 17.18 -16.58 14.94
C GLU A 37 18.07 -15.46 15.50
N ARG A 38 19.41 -15.62 15.44
CA ARG A 38 20.35 -14.55 15.77
C ARG A 38 20.32 -13.40 14.77
N ALA A 39 20.22 -13.66 13.46
CA ALA A 39 20.06 -12.61 12.45
C ALA A 39 18.73 -11.86 12.61
N LEU A 40 17.65 -12.57 12.94
CA LEU A 40 16.35 -11.99 13.29
C LEU A 40 16.38 -11.17 14.58
N ALA A 41 17.02 -11.66 15.64
CA ALA A 41 17.20 -10.93 16.89
C ALA A 41 18.12 -9.72 16.73
N TYR A 42 19.07 -9.80 15.80
CA TYR A 42 20.03 -8.73 15.52
C TYR A 42 19.46 -7.65 14.57
N LEU A 43 18.67 -8.03 13.56
CA LEU A 43 17.94 -7.11 12.66
C LEU A 43 16.64 -6.59 13.32
N GLY A 44 16.06 -7.35 14.25
CA GLY A 44 14.79 -7.08 14.94
C GLY A 44 14.89 -6.15 16.15
N ARG A 45 15.72 -5.10 16.10
CA ARG A 45 15.70 -4.06 17.15
C ARG A 45 14.37 -3.29 17.27
N PRO A 46 13.42 -3.29 16.31
CA PRO A 46 12.05 -2.92 16.59
C PRO A 46 11.14 -4.14 16.78
N LYS A 47 10.18 -4.07 17.72
CA LYS A 47 9.12 -5.07 18.01
C LYS A 47 8.12 -5.26 16.84
N ARG A 48 8.60 -5.49 15.62
CA ARG A 48 7.80 -5.63 14.39
C ARG A 48 7.59 -7.11 14.08
N CYS A 49 6.33 -7.51 13.90
CA CYS A 49 5.97 -8.87 13.55
C CYS A 49 4.95 -8.83 12.41
N VAL A 50 5.23 -9.55 11.33
CA VAL A 50 4.32 -9.71 10.18
C VAL A 50 3.62 -11.07 10.19
N SER A 51 4.09 -12.02 11.00
CA SER A 51 3.57 -13.38 10.99
C SER A 51 2.14 -13.41 11.51
N ARG A 52 1.22 -13.88 10.67
CA ARG A 52 -0.19 -14.04 11.03
C ARG A 52 -0.59 -15.49 11.19
N PHE A 53 0.37 -16.40 11.15
CA PHE A 53 0.18 -17.85 11.09
C PHE A 53 -0.88 -18.38 12.08
N TRP A 54 -0.74 -18.06 13.36
CA TRP A 54 -1.69 -18.48 14.40
C TRP A 54 -2.95 -17.62 14.42
N SER A 55 -2.82 -16.31 14.23
CA SER A 55 -3.96 -15.39 14.22
C SER A 55 -4.96 -15.69 13.10
N GLU A 56 -4.49 -16.18 11.95
CA GLU A 56 -5.30 -16.55 10.80
C GLU A 56 -6.15 -17.80 11.09
N LYS A 57 -5.54 -18.82 11.71
CA LYS A 57 -6.24 -20.05 12.13
C LYS A 57 -7.22 -19.78 13.26
N ALA A 58 -6.83 -18.95 14.24
CA ALA A 58 -7.72 -18.53 15.31
C ALA A 58 -8.95 -17.79 14.76
N ARG A 59 -8.77 -16.91 13.77
CA ARG A 59 -9.90 -16.23 13.11
C ARG A 59 -10.81 -17.18 12.34
N LEU A 60 -10.27 -18.20 11.68
CA LEU A 60 -11.09 -19.23 11.03
C LEU A 60 -11.93 -20.02 12.02
N LEU A 61 -11.32 -20.47 13.12
CA LEU A 61 -12.04 -21.17 14.18
C LEU A 61 -13.12 -20.28 14.78
N LEU A 62 -12.80 -19.01 15.02
CA LEU A 62 -13.74 -18.02 15.51
C LEU A 62 -14.91 -17.80 14.56
N ASP A 63 -14.63 -17.61 13.26
CA ASP A 63 -15.66 -17.47 12.22
C ASP A 63 -16.57 -18.71 12.17
N ALA A 64 -16.00 -19.91 12.25
CA ALA A 64 -16.76 -21.16 12.25
C ALA A 64 -17.64 -21.29 13.50
N LEU A 65 -17.09 -20.98 14.69
CA LEU A 65 -17.83 -20.99 15.95
C LEU A 65 -18.93 -19.93 16.00
N GLN A 66 -18.72 -18.77 15.38
CA GLN A 66 -19.73 -17.73 15.25
C GLN A 66 -20.90 -18.17 14.36
N ILE A 67 -20.60 -18.78 13.20
CA ILE A 67 -21.63 -19.35 12.31
C ILE A 67 -22.34 -20.51 13.02
N TYR A 68 -21.61 -21.37 13.72
CA TYR A 68 -22.20 -22.45 14.50
C TYR A 68 -23.11 -21.94 15.61
N GLY A 69 -22.70 -20.88 16.32
CA GLY A 69 -23.55 -20.21 17.30
C GLY A 69 -24.83 -19.63 16.67
N LEU A 70 -24.77 -19.18 15.42
CA LEU A 70 -25.95 -18.74 14.66
C LEU A 70 -26.85 -19.94 14.30
N VAL A 71 -26.27 -21.06 13.86
CA VAL A 71 -26.99 -22.33 13.64
C VAL A 71 -27.70 -22.76 14.92
N TRP A 72 -27.01 -22.71 16.06
CA TRP A 72 -27.56 -23.06 17.36
C TRP A 72 -28.79 -22.21 17.73
N GLN A 73 -28.76 -20.90 17.43
CA GLN A 73 -29.91 -20.02 17.68
C GLN A 73 -31.09 -20.32 16.77
N LEU A 74 -30.84 -20.67 15.51
CA LEU A 74 -31.89 -21.08 14.58
C LEU A 74 -32.45 -22.47 14.88
N ALA A 75 -31.62 -23.34 15.41
CA ALA A 75 -32.00 -24.65 15.88
C ALA A 75 -32.99 -24.61 17.05
N GLN A 76 -33.32 -23.43 17.60
CA GLN A 76 -34.45 -23.25 18.51
C GLN A 76 -35.80 -23.23 17.77
N SER A 77 -35.85 -22.70 16.54
CA SER A 77 -37.06 -22.73 15.71
C SER A 77 -37.27 -24.05 14.98
N TRP A 78 -36.20 -24.78 14.72
CA TRP A 78 -36.24 -26.10 14.09
C TRP A 78 -36.15 -27.19 15.16
N PRO A 79 -36.69 -28.41 14.97
CA PRO A 79 -36.64 -29.45 15.99
C PRO A 79 -35.23 -30.07 16.10
N TRP A 80 -34.32 -29.36 16.75
CA TRP A 80 -33.06 -29.94 17.22
C TRP A 80 -33.24 -30.52 18.62
N PRO A 81 -32.57 -31.65 18.94
CA PRO A 81 -32.73 -32.27 20.25
C PRO A 81 -32.28 -31.33 21.38
N SER A 82 -33.10 -31.19 22.42
CA SER A 82 -32.82 -30.30 23.56
C SER A 82 -31.51 -30.64 24.29
N ALA A 83 -31.19 -31.94 24.41
CA ALA A 83 -29.92 -32.39 24.98
C ALA A 83 -28.71 -31.88 24.20
N TRP A 84 -28.79 -31.89 22.86
CA TRP A 84 -27.74 -31.33 22.00
C TRP A 84 -27.60 -29.83 22.21
N LEU A 85 -28.72 -29.10 22.16
CA LEU A 85 -28.74 -27.65 22.35
C LEU A 85 -28.17 -27.23 23.72
N SER A 86 -28.51 -27.97 24.78
CA SER A 86 -27.95 -27.75 26.12
C SER A 86 -26.42 -27.92 26.13
N SER A 87 -25.91 -29.03 25.56
CA SER A 87 -24.47 -29.32 25.53
C SER A 87 -23.64 -28.36 24.66
N THR A 88 -24.26 -27.72 23.66
CA THR A 88 -23.59 -26.86 22.68
C THR A 88 -23.85 -25.36 22.88
N ARG A 89 -24.59 -24.99 23.94
CA ARG A 89 -24.92 -23.61 24.31
C ARG A 89 -23.70 -22.69 24.43
N TRP A 90 -22.56 -23.23 24.84
CA TRP A 90 -21.30 -22.47 24.98
C TRP A 90 -20.85 -21.79 23.69
N THR A 91 -21.25 -22.29 22.52
CA THR A 91 -20.89 -21.69 21.23
C THR A 91 -21.52 -20.30 21.01
N ALA A 92 -22.63 -19.99 21.69
CA ALA A 92 -23.23 -18.65 21.67
C ALA A 92 -22.30 -17.57 22.27
N ALA A 93 -21.32 -17.94 23.10
CA ALA A 93 -20.35 -17.01 23.67
C ALA A 93 -19.47 -16.34 22.60
N PHE A 94 -19.20 -17.01 21.47
CA PHE A 94 -18.41 -16.44 20.37
C PHE A 94 -19.19 -15.37 19.58
N ASN A 95 -20.51 -15.38 19.70
CA ASN A 95 -21.41 -14.32 19.21
C ASN A 95 -21.64 -13.23 20.26
N LEU A 96 -20.97 -13.29 21.42
CA LEU A 96 -21.17 -12.41 22.57
C LEU A 96 -22.66 -12.31 22.99
N ASP A 97 -23.41 -13.38 22.76
CA ASP A 97 -24.83 -13.40 23.00
C ASP A 97 -25.15 -13.82 24.44
N VAL A 98 -25.12 -12.83 25.33
CA VAL A 98 -25.41 -13.03 26.75
C VAL A 98 -26.84 -13.53 26.98
N LEU A 99 -27.80 -13.16 26.11
CA LEU A 99 -29.19 -13.58 26.25
C LEU A 99 -29.37 -15.08 26.12
N SER A 100 -28.57 -15.71 25.27
CA SER A 100 -28.57 -17.17 25.14
C SER A 100 -28.16 -17.87 26.42
N PHE A 101 -27.54 -17.21 27.42
CA PHE A 101 -27.13 -17.79 28.71
C PHE A 101 -28.09 -17.52 29.87
N LEU A 102 -29.09 -16.66 29.69
CA LEU A 102 -30.09 -16.36 30.72
C LEU A 102 -31.03 -17.55 30.97
N SER A 103 -31.67 -17.58 32.13
CA SER A 103 -32.71 -18.59 32.44
C SER A 103 -33.95 -18.44 31.56
N THR A 104 -34.20 -17.23 31.07
CA THR A 104 -35.22 -16.89 30.06
C THR A 104 -34.74 -17.16 28.62
N GLY A 105 -33.49 -17.61 28.45
CA GLY A 105 -32.78 -17.77 27.19
C GLY A 105 -32.82 -19.18 26.61
N ALA A 106 -33.34 -19.28 25.39
CA ALA A 106 -33.50 -20.50 24.59
C ALA A 106 -34.40 -21.56 25.26
N GLY A 107 -35.27 -22.19 24.47
CA GLY A 107 -36.34 -23.08 24.94
C GLY A 107 -35.87 -24.43 25.49
N LEU A 108 -34.72 -24.49 26.18
CA LEU A 108 -33.95 -25.61 26.74
C LEU A 108 -34.77 -26.61 27.60
N GLY A 109 -35.80 -27.22 27.02
CA GLY A 109 -36.71 -28.12 27.71
C GLY A 109 -37.78 -27.44 28.57
N MET A 110 -38.08 -26.15 28.37
CA MET A 110 -39.23 -25.53 29.05
C MET A 110 -40.53 -26.19 28.56
N LYS A 111 -41.29 -26.77 29.50
CA LYS A 111 -42.46 -27.60 29.22
C LYS A 111 -43.75 -26.82 28.95
N ALA A 112 -43.77 -25.51 29.18
CA ALA A 112 -44.96 -24.68 28.99
C ALA A 112 -44.60 -23.37 28.26
N PRO A 113 -45.26 -23.05 27.13
CA PRO A 113 -45.19 -21.72 26.50
C PRO A 113 -45.83 -20.65 27.39
N PRO A 114 -45.45 -19.37 27.22
CA PRO A 114 -44.52 -18.84 26.23
C PRO A 114 -43.04 -18.94 26.68
N PHE A 115 -42.15 -19.39 25.79
CA PHE A 115 -40.70 -19.29 25.97
C PHE A 115 -40.10 -18.49 24.81
N SER A 116 -39.22 -17.53 25.11
CA SER A 116 -38.51 -16.79 24.07
C SER A 116 -37.43 -17.65 23.42
N LEU A 117 -37.48 -17.72 22.10
CA LEU A 117 -36.47 -18.40 21.29
C LEU A 117 -35.16 -17.61 21.19
N TRP A 118 -35.12 -16.34 21.63
CA TRP A 118 -33.95 -15.46 21.60
C TRP A 118 -33.38 -15.18 22.99
N GLY A 119 -34.16 -15.44 24.03
CA GLY A 119 -33.96 -14.93 25.38
C GLY A 119 -34.61 -13.57 25.59
N GLU A 120 -35.19 -13.40 26.78
CA GLU A 120 -35.89 -12.18 27.16
C GLU A 120 -35.04 -11.31 28.07
N LEU A 121 -35.02 -10.01 27.78
CA LEU A 121 -34.48 -8.97 28.66
C LEU A 121 -35.54 -7.89 28.87
N ARG A 122 -36.43 -8.13 29.85
CA ARG A 122 -37.62 -7.29 30.09
C ARG A 122 -37.24 -5.82 30.37
N GLY A 123 -37.83 -4.91 29.62
CA GLY A 123 -37.74 -3.45 29.78
C GLY A 123 -36.37 -2.82 29.50
N SER A 124 -35.37 -3.61 29.13
CA SER A 124 -33.97 -3.14 29.04
C SER A 124 -33.24 -3.59 27.78
N TYR A 125 -33.90 -4.33 26.88
CA TYR A 125 -33.27 -4.80 25.64
C TYR A 125 -32.82 -3.65 24.74
N TRP A 126 -33.57 -2.55 24.72
CA TRP A 126 -33.22 -1.35 23.96
C TRP A 126 -31.82 -0.82 24.32
N LEU A 127 -31.44 -0.87 25.59
CA LEU A 127 -30.13 -0.41 26.06
C LEU A 127 -29.03 -1.36 25.57
N TYR A 128 -29.27 -2.68 25.65
CA TYR A 128 -28.38 -3.70 25.11
C TYR A 128 -28.11 -3.48 23.62
N ALA A 129 -29.17 -3.32 22.82
CA ALA A 129 -29.05 -3.05 21.39
C ALA A 129 -28.35 -1.71 21.10
N LEU A 130 -28.66 -0.65 21.88
CA LEU A 130 -28.03 0.66 21.75
C LEU A 130 -26.53 0.62 22.02
N VAL A 131 -26.07 -0.10 23.04
CA VAL A 131 -24.64 -0.24 23.35
C VAL A 131 -23.89 -0.87 22.16
N TYR A 132 -24.42 -1.95 21.57
CA TYR A 132 -23.83 -2.57 20.39
C TYR A 132 -23.88 -1.65 19.16
N ALA A 133 -24.97 -0.90 18.98
CA ALA A 133 -25.13 0.06 17.89
C ALA A 133 -24.13 1.22 17.98
N LEU A 134 -23.84 1.71 19.19
CA LEU A 134 -22.94 2.84 19.44
C LEU A 134 -21.46 2.47 19.44
N LEU A 135 -21.12 1.18 19.60
CA LEU A 135 -19.72 0.73 19.71
C LEU A 135 -18.86 1.10 18.48
N PRO A 136 -19.31 0.93 17.21
CA PRO A 136 -18.60 1.43 16.03
C PRO A 136 -18.38 2.94 16.05
N TRP A 137 -19.38 3.71 16.45
CA TRP A 137 -19.33 5.16 16.48
C TRP A 137 -18.37 5.66 17.58
N ALA A 138 -18.40 5.04 18.75
CA ALA A 138 -17.46 5.30 19.82
C ALA A 138 -16.01 5.03 19.39
N ALA A 139 -15.77 3.95 18.62
CA ALA A 139 -14.45 3.66 18.09
C ALA A 139 -14.00 4.67 17.03
N VAL A 140 -14.90 5.15 16.15
CA VAL A 140 -14.60 6.22 15.19
C VAL A 140 -14.26 7.52 15.92
N LEU A 141 -15.03 7.89 16.95
CA LEU A 141 -14.74 9.06 17.79
C LEU A 141 -13.39 8.91 18.50
N TYR A 142 -13.11 7.75 19.08
CA TYR A 142 -11.82 7.45 19.71
C TYR A 142 -10.66 7.58 18.73
N TYR A 143 -10.79 7.01 17.53
CA TYR A 143 -9.81 7.14 16.46
C TYR A 143 -9.57 8.60 16.07
N LYS A 144 -10.63 9.37 15.82
CA LYS A 144 -10.53 10.80 15.47
C LYS A 144 -9.89 11.62 16.58
N ALA A 145 -10.26 11.39 17.83
CA ALA A 145 -9.69 12.06 18.99
C ALA A 145 -8.19 11.78 19.14
N ARG A 146 -7.78 10.51 18.99
CA ARG A 146 -6.35 10.12 19.04
C ARG A 146 -5.56 10.68 17.86
N ALA A 147 -6.10 10.59 16.64
CA ALA A 147 -5.47 11.15 15.46
C ALA A 147 -5.27 12.67 15.58
N ARG A 148 -6.28 13.40 16.09
CA ARG A 148 -6.15 14.83 16.38
C ARG A 148 -5.11 15.11 17.46
N HIS A 149 -5.11 14.33 18.54
CA HIS A 149 -4.13 14.48 19.62
C HIS A 149 -2.68 14.29 19.12
N TRP A 150 -2.41 13.27 18.31
CA TRP A 150 -1.08 13.05 17.73
C TRP A 150 -0.68 14.15 16.74
N ARG A 151 -1.63 14.65 15.94
CA ARG A 151 -1.39 15.77 15.03
C ARG A 151 -1.04 17.05 15.78
N VAL A 152 -1.78 17.38 16.84
CA VAL A 152 -1.52 18.59 17.66
C VAL A 152 -0.17 18.49 18.38
N ARG A 153 0.27 17.28 18.75
CA ARG A 153 1.58 17.06 19.37
C ARG A 153 2.75 17.23 18.40
N GLY A 154 2.51 17.31 17.09
CA GLY A 154 3.57 17.44 16.08
C GLY A 154 4.45 16.18 15.95
N ASP A 155 3.96 15.02 16.37
CA ASP A 155 4.72 13.78 16.27
C ASP A 155 4.82 13.33 14.81
N ALA A 156 6.02 13.29 14.23
CA ALA A 156 6.25 12.89 12.83
C ALA A 156 5.69 11.48 12.51
N ARG A 157 5.52 10.62 13.52
CA ARG A 157 5.00 9.25 13.37
C ARG A 157 3.48 9.16 13.51
N PHE A 158 2.75 10.29 13.60
CA PHE A 158 1.31 10.28 13.84
C PHE A 158 0.52 9.46 12.79
N LEU A 159 0.95 9.47 11.52
CA LEU A 159 0.31 8.70 10.45
C LEU A 159 0.41 7.20 10.70
N VAL A 160 1.58 6.73 11.11
CA VAL A 160 1.84 5.32 11.42
C VAL A 160 1.04 4.90 12.65
N PHE A 161 0.98 5.73 13.69
CA PHE A 161 0.15 5.46 14.86
C PHE A 161 -1.35 5.41 14.54
N ALA A 162 -1.82 6.32 13.69
CA ALA A 162 -3.19 6.33 13.19
C ALA A 162 -3.50 5.06 12.39
N ALA A 163 -2.66 4.70 11.43
CA ALA A 163 -2.84 3.49 10.62
C ALA A 163 -2.81 2.21 11.46
N ARG A 164 -1.90 2.10 12.45
CA ARG A 164 -1.87 0.97 13.39
C ARG A 164 -3.15 0.86 14.20
N LEU A 165 -3.66 1.98 14.73
CA LEU A 165 -4.91 2.00 15.47
C LEU A 165 -6.08 1.60 14.56
N GLU A 166 -6.14 2.15 13.35
CA GLU A 166 -7.18 1.82 12.37
C GLU A 166 -7.16 0.34 12.01
N ASN A 167 -5.99 -0.25 11.70
CA ASN A 167 -5.86 -1.68 11.42
C ASN A 167 -6.35 -2.57 12.58
N ARG A 168 -6.08 -2.18 13.83
CA ARG A 168 -6.57 -2.89 15.02
C ARG A 168 -8.08 -2.78 15.14
N LEU A 169 -8.65 -1.59 14.93
CA LEU A 169 -10.09 -1.37 14.95
C LEU A 169 -10.78 -2.16 13.84
N LEU A 170 -10.26 -2.14 12.60
CA LEU A 170 -10.78 -2.95 11.49
C LEU A 170 -10.77 -4.44 11.83
N GLY A 171 -9.70 -4.95 12.44
CA GLY A 171 -9.63 -6.34 12.90
C GLY A 171 -10.64 -6.66 14.00
N LEU A 172 -10.81 -5.75 14.97
CA LEU A 172 -11.80 -5.89 16.05
C LEU A 172 -13.23 -5.91 15.50
N PHE A 173 -13.57 -5.02 14.58
CA PHE A 173 -14.92 -4.93 14.02
C PHE A 173 -15.23 -6.07 13.05
N GLN A 174 -14.25 -6.70 12.41
CA GLN A 174 -14.47 -7.97 11.70
C GLN A 174 -14.94 -9.08 12.65
N PHE A 175 -14.40 -9.12 13.86
CA PHE A 175 -14.83 -10.06 14.91
C PHE A 175 -16.22 -9.69 15.46
N LEU A 176 -16.44 -8.40 15.78
CA LEU A 176 -17.69 -7.91 16.36
C LEU A 176 -18.83 -7.74 15.35
N TYR A 177 -18.57 -7.93 14.06
CA TYR A 177 -19.55 -7.71 13.00
C TYR A 177 -20.84 -8.53 13.22
N LEU A 178 -20.73 -9.86 13.41
CA LEU A 178 -21.90 -10.70 13.65
C LEU A 178 -22.57 -10.44 15.01
N PRO A 179 -21.83 -10.31 16.14
CA PRO A 179 -22.42 -9.90 17.42
C PRO A 179 -23.28 -8.63 17.34
N ILE A 180 -22.75 -7.57 16.72
CA ILE A 180 -23.47 -6.30 16.54
C ILE A 180 -24.69 -6.52 15.65
N ALA A 181 -24.50 -7.17 14.50
CA ALA A 181 -25.60 -7.43 13.56
C ALA A 181 -26.73 -8.23 14.22
N LEU A 182 -26.38 -9.24 15.02
CA LEU A 182 -27.32 -10.10 15.74
C LEU A 182 -28.13 -9.33 16.80
N ALA A 183 -27.47 -8.46 17.58
CA ALA A 183 -28.15 -7.63 18.57
C ALA A 183 -29.16 -6.68 17.92
N LEU A 184 -28.80 -6.10 16.77
CA LEU A 184 -29.67 -5.19 16.01
C LEU A 184 -30.83 -5.94 15.35
N SER A 185 -30.56 -7.09 14.75
CA SER A 185 -31.56 -7.81 13.95
C SER A 185 -32.70 -8.39 14.78
N ARG A 186 -32.48 -8.59 16.08
CA ARG A 186 -33.52 -9.00 17.04
C ARG A 186 -34.59 -7.93 17.28
N LEU A 187 -34.30 -6.66 17.04
CA LEU A 187 -35.28 -5.57 17.13
C LEU A 187 -36.39 -5.67 16.07
N VAL A 188 -36.24 -6.54 15.07
CA VAL A 188 -37.21 -6.72 13.98
C VAL A 188 -38.18 -7.88 14.25
N ASN A 189 -37.83 -8.80 15.15
CA ASN A 189 -38.57 -10.05 15.32
C ASN A 189 -39.64 -9.94 16.41
N CYS A 190 -40.89 -10.22 16.06
CA CYS A 190 -42.01 -10.30 17.00
C CYS A 190 -42.47 -11.73 17.24
N THR A 191 -43.10 -11.98 18.39
CA THR A 191 -43.68 -13.26 18.80
C THR A 191 -45.10 -13.06 19.31
N VAL A 192 -45.95 -14.04 19.03
CA VAL A 192 -47.33 -14.07 19.54
C VAL A 192 -47.32 -14.72 20.92
N VAL A 193 -47.82 -14.02 21.93
CA VAL A 193 -47.89 -14.49 23.32
C VAL A 193 -49.36 -14.52 23.75
N PRO A 194 -49.86 -15.62 24.33
CA PRO A 194 -51.23 -15.68 24.84
C PRO A 194 -51.42 -14.64 25.96
N ASN A 195 -52.53 -13.91 25.93
CA ASN A 195 -52.81 -12.87 26.90
C ASN A 195 -53.13 -13.53 28.26
N PRO A 196 -52.46 -13.14 29.37
CA PRO A 196 -52.70 -13.75 30.68
C PRO A 196 -54.10 -13.44 31.25
N LEU A 197 -54.78 -12.40 30.75
CA LEU A 197 -56.11 -11.99 31.20
C LEU A 197 -57.23 -12.56 30.33
N ASP A 198 -56.94 -12.95 29.08
CA ASP A 198 -57.90 -13.57 28.17
C ASP A 198 -57.21 -14.67 27.35
N ALA A 199 -57.57 -15.92 27.65
CA ALA A 199 -57.00 -17.10 27.00
C ALA A 199 -57.31 -17.16 25.48
N TYR A 200 -58.30 -16.40 25.01
CA TYR A 200 -58.66 -16.31 23.59
C TYR A 200 -58.00 -15.12 22.88
N ALA A 201 -57.42 -14.18 23.63
CA ALA A 201 -56.66 -13.07 23.08
C ALA A 201 -55.16 -13.41 23.04
N SER A 202 -54.47 -12.89 22.02
CA SER A 202 -53.03 -13.02 21.90
C SER A 202 -52.40 -11.67 21.56
N ASP A 203 -51.34 -11.33 22.28
CA ASP A 203 -50.61 -10.10 22.09
C ASP A 203 -49.39 -10.37 21.22
N VAL A 204 -49.18 -9.54 20.20
CA VAL A 204 -47.96 -9.58 19.39
C VAL A 204 -46.93 -8.67 20.05
N VAL A 205 -45.90 -9.25 20.64
CA VAL A 205 -44.86 -8.53 21.40
C VAL A 205 -43.50 -8.70 20.74
N LEU A 206 -42.55 -7.81 21.07
CA LEU A 206 -41.17 -7.94 20.64
C LEU A 206 -40.53 -9.20 21.26
N SER A 207 -39.91 -10.04 20.45
CA SER A 207 -39.45 -11.38 20.86
C SER A 207 -38.37 -11.40 21.95
N VAL A 208 -37.65 -10.29 22.09
CA VAL A 208 -36.57 -10.09 23.08
C VAL A 208 -36.98 -9.24 24.27
N ASP A 209 -38.10 -8.53 24.17
CA ASP A 209 -38.63 -7.69 25.25
C ASP A 209 -40.18 -7.71 25.20
N PRO A 210 -40.82 -8.59 25.97
CA PRO A 210 -42.28 -8.74 25.93
C PRO A 210 -43.02 -7.51 26.49
N THR A 211 -42.32 -6.54 27.09
CA THR A 211 -42.93 -5.29 27.56
C THR A 211 -43.31 -4.34 26.42
N ILE A 212 -42.81 -4.60 25.21
CA ILE A 212 -43.00 -3.76 24.04
C ILE A 212 -43.93 -4.47 23.06
N SER A 213 -45.11 -3.88 22.82
CA SER A 213 -46.02 -4.36 21.78
C SER A 213 -45.43 -4.14 20.38
N CYS A 214 -45.53 -5.16 19.53
CA CYS A 214 -45.08 -5.08 18.15
C CYS A 214 -45.89 -4.02 17.40
N HIS A 215 -45.26 -3.36 16.43
CA HIS A 215 -45.81 -2.22 15.67
C HIS A 215 -46.23 -1.00 16.51
N SER A 216 -46.00 -1.00 17.82
CA SER A 216 -46.17 0.20 18.64
C SER A 216 -45.21 1.32 18.20
N PRO A 217 -45.52 2.59 18.50
CA PRO A 217 -44.60 3.69 18.26
C PRO A 217 -43.23 3.44 18.90
N LEU A 218 -43.19 2.79 20.08
CA LEU A 218 -41.95 2.41 20.74
C LEU A 218 -41.17 1.35 19.94
N HIS A 219 -41.81 0.30 19.45
CA HIS A 219 -41.16 -0.69 18.59
C HIS A 219 -40.60 -0.06 17.30
N ILE A 220 -41.38 0.81 16.64
CA ILE A 220 -40.97 1.49 15.41
C ILE A 220 -39.77 2.41 15.69
N THR A 221 -39.80 3.20 16.75
CA THR A 221 -38.69 4.08 17.13
C THR A 221 -37.41 3.32 17.47
N LEU A 222 -37.51 2.17 18.14
CA LEU A 222 -36.36 1.31 18.40
C LEU A 222 -35.80 0.68 17.11
N GLY A 223 -36.67 0.10 16.28
CA GLY A 223 -36.29 -0.54 15.02
C GLY A 223 -35.71 0.45 14.01
N VAL A 224 -36.39 1.58 13.77
CA VAL A 224 -35.95 2.62 12.83
C VAL A 224 -34.80 3.44 13.41
N GLY A 225 -34.86 3.85 14.68
CA GLY A 225 -33.83 4.66 15.32
C GLY A 225 -32.54 3.89 15.57
N ILE A 226 -32.59 2.85 16.41
CA ILE A 226 -31.38 2.08 16.78
C ILE A 226 -30.95 1.20 15.61
N GLY A 227 -31.87 0.42 15.04
CA GLY A 227 -31.57 -0.49 13.93
C GLY A 227 -31.25 0.25 12.62
N GLY A 228 -32.15 1.13 12.18
CA GLY A 228 -32.05 1.84 10.90
C GLY A 228 -31.03 2.97 10.89
N VAL A 229 -31.13 3.94 11.79
CA VAL A 229 -30.28 5.15 11.76
C VAL A 229 -28.87 4.89 12.31
N VAL A 230 -28.74 4.12 13.39
CA VAL A 230 -27.43 3.89 14.03
C VAL A 230 -26.75 2.61 13.53
N GLY A 231 -27.51 1.52 13.40
CA GLY A 231 -27.00 0.19 13.08
C GLY A 231 -26.71 -0.04 11.59
N LEU A 232 -27.68 0.25 10.71
CA LEU A 232 -27.58 -0.02 9.27
C LEU A 232 -26.36 0.64 8.60
N PRO A 233 -25.99 1.90 8.93
CA PRO A 233 -24.79 2.51 8.34
C PRO A 233 -23.51 1.77 8.71
N PHE A 234 -23.44 1.13 9.88
CA PHE A 234 -22.30 0.26 10.21
C PHE A 234 -22.35 -1.04 9.41
N LEU A 235 -23.51 -1.72 9.36
CA LEU A 235 -23.64 -3.01 8.68
C LEU A 235 -23.31 -2.93 7.19
N LEU A 236 -23.72 -1.85 6.50
CA LEU A 236 -23.41 -1.65 5.08
C LEU A 236 -22.11 -0.87 4.87
N GLY A 237 -21.82 0.12 5.72
CA GLY A 237 -20.65 0.99 5.57
C GLY A 237 -19.34 0.32 5.95
N PHE A 238 -19.32 -0.61 6.91
CA PHE A 238 -18.09 -1.29 7.32
C PHE A 238 -17.50 -2.20 6.23
N PRO A 239 -18.26 -3.10 5.57
CA PRO A 239 -17.76 -3.87 4.42
C PRO A 239 -17.26 -2.97 3.29
N TRP A 240 -17.96 -1.86 3.01
CA TRP A 240 -17.54 -0.88 2.00
C TRP A 240 -16.24 -0.17 2.38
N LEU A 241 -16.09 0.26 3.63
CA LEU A 241 -14.85 0.85 4.14
C LEU A 241 -13.68 -0.14 4.00
N LEU A 242 -13.89 -1.40 4.39
CA LEU A 242 -12.86 -2.44 4.30
C LEU A 242 -12.44 -2.69 2.85
N HIS A 243 -13.41 -2.76 1.93
CA HIS A 243 -13.16 -2.87 0.49
C HIS A 243 -12.32 -1.70 -0.02
N ARG A 244 -12.71 -0.46 0.31
CA ARG A 244 -11.96 0.74 -0.08
C ARG A 244 -10.53 0.71 0.44
N ARG A 245 -10.31 0.33 1.71
CA ARG A 245 -8.96 0.23 2.28
C ARG A 245 -8.09 -0.83 1.60
N ILE A 246 -8.67 -1.96 1.20
CA ILE A 246 -7.94 -3.02 0.47
C ILE A 246 -7.59 -2.58 -0.95
N HIS A 247 -8.49 -1.88 -1.66
CA HIS A 247 -8.24 -1.45 -3.05
C HIS A 247 -7.37 -0.21 -3.18
N CYS A 248 -7.44 0.73 -2.24
CA CYS A 248 -6.55 1.90 -2.23
C CYS A 248 -5.06 1.53 -2.15
N ALA A 249 -4.73 0.34 -1.65
CA ALA A 249 -3.36 -0.15 -1.54
C ALA A 249 -2.78 -0.73 -2.85
N GLY A 250 -3.58 -0.84 -3.91
CA GLY A 250 -3.15 -1.35 -5.22
C GLY A 250 -2.90 -2.86 -5.20
N VAL A 251 -3.89 -3.65 -5.62
CA VAL A 251 -3.69 -5.10 -5.83
C VAL A 251 -3.08 -5.33 -7.22
N ALA A 252 -1.91 -5.96 -7.27
CA ALA A 252 -1.18 -6.23 -8.50
C ALA A 252 -2.01 -6.98 -9.58
N CYS A 253 -1.64 -6.83 -10.85
CA CYS A 253 -2.33 -7.41 -12.00
C CYS A 253 -2.10 -8.93 -12.21
N SER A 254 -1.15 -9.55 -11.52
CA SER A 254 -0.89 -10.99 -11.59
C SER A 254 -0.74 -11.60 -10.20
N GLN A 255 -0.94 -12.91 -10.09
CA GLN A 255 -0.84 -13.62 -8.80
C GLN A 255 0.59 -13.63 -8.26
N ASP A 256 1.58 -13.85 -9.13
CA ASP A 256 2.99 -13.85 -8.75
C ASP A 256 3.47 -12.45 -8.35
N ALA A 257 3.05 -11.41 -9.09
CA ALA A 257 3.39 -10.04 -8.74
C ALA A 257 2.76 -9.64 -7.39
N HIS A 258 1.54 -10.08 -7.11
CA HIS A 258 0.90 -9.83 -5.81
C HIS A 258 1.69 -10.48 -4.66
N GLU A 259 2.08 -11.76 -4.82
CA GLU A 259 2.88 -12.47 -3.81
C GLU A 259 4.24 -11.81 -3.59
N GLU A 260 4.90 -11.37 -4.67
CA GLU A 260 6.18 -10.68 -4.62
C GLU A 260 6.06 -9.33 -3.90
N ILE A 261 5.04 -8.51 -4.26
CA ILE A 261 4.80 -7.20 -3.64
C ILE A 261 4.47 -7.34 -2.15
N VAL A 262 3.53 -8.23 -1.79
CA VAL A 262 3.17 -8.45 -0.38
C VAL A 262 4.39 -8.93 0.41
N SER A 263 5.16 -9.87 -0.14
CA SER A 263 6.37 -10.36 0.53
C SER A 263 7.45 -9.29 0.66
N ALA A 264 7.60 -8.42 -0.35
CA ALA A 264 8.55 -7.30 -0.31
C ALA A 264 8.16 -6.26 0.76
N ILE A 265 6.87 -5.94 0.88
CA ILE A 265 6.37 -5.01 1.91
C ILE A 265 6.52 -5.63 3.32
N GLU A 266 6.14 -6.90 3.49
CA GLU A 266 6.31 -7.64 4.75
C GLU A 266 7.79 -7.67 5.18
N LEU A 267 8.69 -7.92 4.22
CA LEU A 267 10.12 -7.93 4.48
C LEU A 267 10.66 -6.54 4.83
N SER A 268 10.28 -5.51 4.07
CA SER A 268 10.70 -4.13 4.32
C SER A 268 10.26 -3.65 5.70
N TYR A 269 9.07 -4.08 6.14
CA TYR A 269 8.58 -3.79 7.49
C TYR A 269 9.36 -4.53 8.57
N LEU A 270 9.63 -5.83 8.39
CA LEU A 270 10.42 -6.63 9.33
C LEU A 270 11.82 -6.05 9.54
N VAL A 271 12.44 -5.61 8.45
CA VAL A 271 13.80 -5.07 8.44
C VAL A 271 13.84 -3.61 8.93
N GLY A 272 12.69 -2.93 8.98
CA GLY A 272 12.60 -1.55 9.47
C GLY A 272 12.90 -0.48 8.42
N ILE A 273 12.86 -0.85 7.13
CA ILE A 273 13.05 0.05 5.98
C ILE A 273 11.80 0.90 5.76
N SER A 274 10.60 0.31 5.87
CA SER A 274 9.34 1.03 5.60
C SER A 274 8.25 0.67 6.61
N ASP A 275 7.33 1.61 6.82
CA ASP A 275 6.09 1.44 7.60
C ASP A 275 4.86 1.15 6.71
N ASP A 276 5.06 0.92 5.41
CA ASP A 276 4.01 0.68 4.42
C ASP A 276 3.09 -0.50 4.76
N TYR A 277 3.60 -1.50 5.49
CA TYR A 277 2.77 -2.60 5.97
C TYR A 277 1.57 -2.10 6.77
N ASP A 278 1.78 -1.13 7.67
CA ASP A 278 0.71 -0.54 8.47
C ASP A 278 -0.07 0.50 7.64
N LEU A 279 0.62 1.35 6.87
CA LEU A 279 0.01 2.47 6.13
C LEU A 279 -0.88 2.01 4.97
N LEU A 280 -0.51 0.93 4.28
CA LEU A 280 -1.24 0.35 3.15
C LEU A 280 -2.25 -0.73 3.59
N TYR A 281 -2.54 -0.85 4.89
CA TYR A 281 -3.51 -1.82 5.42
C TYR A 281 -3.21 -3.28 5.00
N VAL A 282 -1.94 -3.62 4.78
CA VAL A 282 -1.48 -4.97 4.44
C VAL A 282 -1.98 -6.03 5.44
N PRO A 283 -2.08 -5.76 6.77
CA PRO A 283 -2.77 -6.65 7.70
C PRO A 283 -4.19 -7.03 7.32
N GLN A 284 -4.90 -6.34 6.43
CA GLN A 284 -6.24 -6.76 6.06
C GLN A 284 -6.23 -7.86 5.00
N TYR A 285 -5.25 -7.87 4.09
CA TYR A 285 -5.24 -8.77 2.94
C TYR A 285 -4.01 -9.70 2.82
N ALA A 286 -2.97 -9.53 3.64
CA ALA A 286 -1.71 -10.29 3.57
C ALA A 286 -1.87 -11.82 3.66
N SER A 287 -2.98 -12.31 4.21
CA SER A 287 -3.27 -13.74 4.35
C SER A 287 -3.76 -14.40 3.06
N TYR A 288 -4.23 -13.61 2.09
CA TYR A 288 -5.00 -14.11 0.97
C TYR A 288 -4.22 -14.09 -0.34
N THR A 289 -4.63 -14.96 -1.27
CA THR A 289 -4.21 -14.89 -2.67
C THR A 289 -4.85 -13.67 -3.33
N ARG A 290 -4.29 -13.22 -4.45
CA ARG A 290 -4.76 -12.03 -5.19
C ARG A 290 -6.28 -12.05 -5.44
N ARG A 291 -6.80 -13.15 -5.97
CA ARG A 291 -8.23 -13.32 -6.29
C ARG A 291 -9.14 -13.19 -5.07
N HIS A 292 -8.59 -13.49 -3.90
CA HIS A 292 -9.28 -13.52 -2.62
C HIS A 292 -8.86 -12.39 -1.67
N ALA A 293 -8.19 -11.34 -2.16
CA ALA A 293 -7.82 -10.19 -1.33
C ALA A 293 -9.04 -9.56 -0.61
N ASN A 294 -10.22 -9.61 -1.26
CA ASN A 294 -11.49 -9.12 -0.70
C ASN A 294 -12.23 -10.13 0.19
N LEU A 295 -11.63 -11.28 0.53
CA LEU A 295 -12.30 -12.29 1.36
C LEU A 295 -12.83 -11.77 2.71
N PRO A 296 -12.16 -10.85 3.44
CA PRO A 296 -12.71 -10.26 4.65
C PRO A 296 -14.05 -9.55 4.43
N VAL A 297 -14.20 -8.87 3.30
CA VAL A 297 -15.45 -8.19 2.89
C VAL A 297 -16.52 -9.23 2.62
N TYR A 298 -16.20 -10.25 1.81
CA TYR A 298 -17.15 -11.34 1.51
C TYR A 298 -17.57 -12.12 2.75
N ARG A 299 -16.74 -12.22 3.80
CA ARG A 299 -17.15 -12.81 5.08
C ARG A 299 -18.18 -11.97 5.82
N CYS A 300 -18.01 -10.65 5.84
CA CYS A 300 -18.99 -9.76 6.46
C CYS A 300 -20.33 -9.85 5.72
N LEU A 301 -20.30 -9.77 4.39
CA LEU A 301 -21.50 -9.91 3.56
C LEU A 301 -22.16 -11.29 3.75
N TYR A 302 -21.36 -12.35 3.76
CA TYR A 302 -21.86 -13.72 4.00
C TYR A 302 -22.55 -13.86 5.36
N LYS A 303 -21.91 -13.36 6.44
CA LYS A 303 -22.51 -13.34 7.79
C LYS A 303 -23.80 -12.53 7.82
N LEU A 304 -23.83 -11.39 7.13
CA LEU A 304 -25.04 -10.56 7.00
C LEU A 304 -26.14 -11.28 6.22
N SER A 305 -25.82 -11.96 5.11
CA SER A 305 -26.79 -12.74 4.32
C SER A 305 -27.39 -13.89 5.13
N LEU A 306 -26.55 -14.64 5.86
CA LEU A 306 -27.04 -15.67 6.77
C LEU A 306 -27.98 -15.06 7.81
N LEU A 307 -27.57 -13.95 8.44
CA LEU A 307 -28.38 -13.27 9.44
C LEU A 307 -29.71 -12.74 8.86
N LEU A 308 -29.71 -12.18 7.66
CA LEU A 308 -30.92 -11.70 6.98
C LEU A 308 -31.91 -12.84 6.73
N ILE A 309 -31.42 -14.01 6.29
CA ILE A 309 -32.24 -15.23 6.19
C ILE A 309 -32.79 -15.61 7.57
N CYS A 310 -31.96 -15.51 8.62
CA CYS A 310 -32.37 -15.81 10.00
C CYS A 310 -33.48 -14.88 10.49
N THR A 311 -33.47 -13.61 10.09
CA THR A 311 -34.35 -12.58 10.65
C THR A 311 -35.59 -12.36 9.81
N LEU A 312 -35.48 -12.34 8.48
CA LEU A 312 -36.62 -12.05 7.60
C LEU A 312 -37.50 -13.27 7.36
N LEU A 313 -36.92 -14.48 7.31
CA LEU A 313 -37.65 -15.72 7.05
C LEU A 313 -37.98 -16.48 8.33
N ARG A 314 -37.90 -15.82 9.48
CA ARG A 314 -38.26 -16.46 10.75
C ARG A 314 -39.77 -16.64 10.82
N SER A 315 -40.21 -17.86 11.08
CA SER A 315 -41.63 -18.12 11.32
C SER A 315 -42.02 -17.66 12.73
N GLN A 316 -43.17 -17.01 12.87
CA GLN A 316 -43.72 -16.62 14.16
C GLN A 316 -44.33 -17.85 14.82
N PHE A 317 -43.85 -18.27 15.99
CA PHE A 317 -44.48 -19.38 16.71
C PHE A 317 -45.96 -19.06 17.00
N PRO A 318 -46.91 -20.00 16.75
CA PRO A 318 -46.72 -21.40 16.38
C PRO A 318 -46.64 -21.69 14.86
N ASN A 319 -46.75 -20.69 13.99
CA ASN A 319 -46.63 -20.86 12.54
C ASN A 319 -45.22 -21.38 12.16
N ILE A 320 -45.18 -22.40 11.29
CA ILE A 320 -43.96 -23.05 10.79
C ILE A 320 -43.76 -22.89 9.26
N GLU A 321 -44.63 -22.16 8.57
CA GLU A 321 -44.68 -22.06 7.10
C GLU A 321 -43.34 -21.68 6.45
N ASN A 322 -42.60 -20.73 7.05
CA ASN A 322 -41.34 -20.23 6.48
C ASN A 322 -40.10 -21.07 6.83
N GLN A 323 -40.23 -22.05 7.73
CA GLN A 323 -39.08 -22.86 8.17
C GLN A 323 -38.39 -23.61 7.02
N PRO A 324 -39.10 -24.30 6.11
CA PRO A 324 -38.47 -25.03 5.00
C PRO A 324 -37.63 -24.11 4.10
N LEU A 325 -38.17 -22.94 3.74
CA LEU A 325 -37.47 -21.95 2.91
C LEU A 325 -36.23 -21.41 3.62
N GLN A 326 -36.36 -21.07 4.90
CA GLN A 326 -35.26 -20.59 5.73
C GLN A 326 -34.11 -21.60 5.80
N GLY A 327 -34.41 -22.86 6.16
CA GLY A 327 -33.42 -23.92 6.27
C GLY A 327 -32.75 -24.27 4.93
N THR A 328 -33.52 -24.22 3.84
CA THR A 328 -33.01 -24.48 2.48
C THR A 328 -32.07 -23.40 1.99
N LEU A 329 -32.43 -22.11 2.15
CA LEU A 329 -31.55 -21.01 1.76
C LEU A 329 -30.29 -20.94 2.64
N PHE A 330 -30.43 -21.23 3.93
CA PHE A 330 -29.29 -21.30 4.85
C PHE A 330 -28.29 -22.39 4.43
N PHE A 331 -28.79 -23.60 4.17
CA PHE A 331 -27.96 -24.70 3.64
C PHE A 331 -27.34 -24.36 2.29
N ALA A 332 -28.11 -23.81 1.35
CA ALA A 332 -27.63 -23.44 0.02
C ALA A 332 -26.46 -22.45 0.09
N LEU A 333 -26.53 -21.44 0.96
CA LEU A 333 -25.43 -20.49 1.16
C LEU A 333 -24.18 -21.15 1.77
N LEU A 334 -24.34 -22.06 2.74
CA LEU A 334 -23.22 -22.83 3.29
C LEU A 334 -22.54 -23.71 2.22
N ALA A 335 -23.34 -24.45 1.46
CA ALA A 335 -22.87 -25.32 0.38
C ALA A 335 -22.19 -24.52 -0.73
N LEU A 336 -22.79 -23.41 -1.18
CA LEU A 336 -22.21 -22.54 -2.22
C LEU A 336 -20.87 -21.96 -1.77
N ARG A 337 -20.78 -21.51 -0.52
CA ARG A 337 -19.51 -21.03 0.06
C ARG A 337 -18.45 -22.12 0.06
N PHE A 338 -18.81 -23.32 0.50
CA PHE A 338 -17.89 -24.47 0.52
C PHE A 338 -17.38 -24.80 -0.88
N LEU A 339 -18.28 -24.92 -1.87
CA LEU A 339 -17.92 -25.21 -3.26
C LEU A 339 -16.98 -24.14 -3.83
N PHE A 340 -17.29 -22.86 -3.61
CA PHE A 340 -16.45 -21.75 -4.07
C PHE A 340 -15.04 -21.81 -3.46
N GLN A 341 -14.93 -22.08 -2.16
CA GLN A 341 -13.64 -22.11 -1.45
C GLN A 341 -12.83 -23.39 -1.71
N CYS A 342 -13.48 -24.47 -2.14
CA CYS A 342 -12.82 -25.69 -2.61
C CYS A 342 -12.32 -25.56 -4.05
N TYR A 343 -13.00 -24.77 -4.89
CA TYR A 343 -12.58 -24.54 -6.27
C TYR A 343 -11.30 -23.69 -6.36
N ASP A 344 -11.22 -22.61 -5.59
CA ASP A 344 -10.05 -21.73 -5.58
C ASP A 344 -9.65 -21.40 -4.14
N TYR A 345 -8.44 -21.83 -3.76
CA TYR A 345 -7.96 -21.74 -2.38
C TYR A 345 -7.64 -20.28 -2.00
N PRO A 346 -8.31 -19.74 -0.97
CA PRO A 346 -8.21 -18.32 -0.69
C PRO A 346 -6.93 -17.90 0.04
N TYR A 347 -6.32 -18.78 0.83
CA TYR A 347 -5.17 -18.42 1.66
C TYR A 347 -3.84 -18.74 0.97
N ARG A 348 -2.83 -17.91 1.22
CA ARG A 348 -1.44 -18.18 0.82
C ARG A 348 -0.88 -19.43 1.52
N LEU A 349 -1.36 -19.72 2.73
CA LEU A 349 -0.89 -20.86 3.53
C LEU A 349 -1.78 -22.09 3.35
N SER A 350 -1.21 -23.14 2.75
CA SER A 350 -1.89 -24.43 2.52
C SER A 350 -2.50 -25.04 3.80
N SER A 351 -1.80 -24.98 4.94
CA SER A 351 -2.36 -25.51 6.19
C SER A 351 -3.62 -24.74 6.62
N THR A 352 -3.71 -23.45 6.35
CA THR A 352 -4.94 -22.69 6.61
C THR A 352 -6.06 -23.11 5.67
N ASN A 353 -5.77 -23.33 4.39
CA ASN A 353 -6.76 -23.84 3.44
C ASN A 353 -7.33 -25.20 3.88
N HIS A 354 -6.49 -26.15 4.31
CA HIS A 354 -6.96 -27.44 4.81
C HIS A 354 -7.86 -27.30 6.03
N CYS A 355 -7.49 -26.44 7.00
CA CYS A 355 -8.32 -26.16 8.17
C CYS A 355 -9.66 -25.52 7.78
N MET A 356 -9.65 -24.58 6.83
CA MET A 356 -10.86 -23.93 6.33
C MET A 356 -11.81 -24.91 5.63
N VAL A 357 -11.30 -25.77 4.74
CA VAL A 357 -12.10 -26.81 4.07
C VAL A 357 -12.71 -27.76 5.11
N PHE A 358 -11.91 -28.18 6.10
CA PHE A 358 -12.38 -29.07 7.16
C PHE A 358 -13.50 -28.43 7.99
N LEU A 359 -13.32 -27.19 8.45
CA LEU A 359 -14.33 -26.46 9.23
C LEU A 359 -15.61 -26.24 8.41
N ASN A 360 -15.49 -25.89 7.14
CA ASN A 360 -16.65 -25.74 6.27
C ASN A 360 -17.37 -27.08 6.04
N LEU A 361 -16.66 -28.21 5.96
CA LEU A 361 -17.29 -29.54 5.84
C LEU A 361 -18.16 -29.85 7.06
N VAL A 362 -17.67 -29.55 8.26
CA VAL A 362 -18.46 -29.68 9.50
C VAL A 362 -19.69 -28.78 9.47
N LEU A 363 -19.53 -27.51 9.08
CA LEU A 363 -20.67 -26.59 8.95
C LEU A 363 -21.67 -26.99 7.86
N VAL A 364 -21.22 -27.58 6.75
CA VAL A 364 -22.10 -28.11 5.70
C VAL A 364 -22.87 -29.32 6.23
N PHE A 365 -22.23 -30.21 7.01
CA PHE A 365 -22.94 -31.29 7.69
C PHE A 365 -24.03 -30.76 8.63
N ASP A 366 -23.74 -29.72 9.42
CA ASP A 366 -24.76 -29.05 10.22
C ASP A 366 -25.87 -28.46 9.35
N GLY A 367 -25.50 -27.84 8.22
CA GLY A 367 -26.42 -27.33 7.23
C GLY A 367 -27.36 -28.41 6.65
N VAL A 368 -26.86 -29.62 6.41
CA VAL A 368 -27.69 -30.77 5.99
C VAL A 368 -28.68 -31.14 7.10
N MET A 369 -28.23 -31.18 8.36
CA MET A 369 -29.12 -31.46 9.50
C MET A 369 -30.18 -30.38 9.68
N VAL A 370 -29.83 -29.10 9.45
CA VAL A 370 -30.78 -27.99 9.37
C VAL A 370 -31.79 -28.21 8.26
N PHE A 371 -31.32 -28.46 7.04
CA PHE A 371 -32.17 -28.66 5.86
C PHE A 371 -33.21 -29.77 6.07
N LEU A 372 -32.77 -30.94 6.56
CA LEU A 372 -33.67 -32.07 6.83
C LEU A 372 -34.72 -31.75 7.90
N SER A 373 -34.31 -31.02 8.95
CA SER A 373 -35.20 -30.69 10.08
C SER A 373 -36.21 -29.61 9.71
N ALA A 374 -35.76 -28.58 8.99
CA ALA A 374 -36.58 -27.46 8.57
C ALA A 374 -37.64 -27.88 7.53
N ASN A 375 -37.33 -28.87 6.68
CA ASN A 375 -38.28 -29.45 5.71
C ASN A 375 -39.15 -30.57 6.31
N ASN A 376 -39.06 -30.83 7.62
CA ASN A 376 -39.82 -31.88 8.30
C ASN A 376 -39.69 -33.27 7.63
N VAL A 377 -38.50 -33.60 7.13
CA VAL A 377 -38.24 -34.88 6.49
C VAL A 377 -38.32 -35.99 7.53
N ARG A 378 -39.24 -36.94 7.34
CA ARG A 378 -39.37 -38.12 8.20
C ARG A 378 -38.34 -39.17 7.79
N SER A 379 -37.22 -39.23 8.50
CA SER A 379 -36.13 -40.17 8.25
C SER A 379 -35.57 -40.69 9.57
N ALA A 380 -34.93 -41.85 9.56
CA ALA A 380 -34.21 -42.35 10.73
C ALA A 380 -33.17 -41.33 11.25
N LEU A 381 -32.59 -40.52 10.36
CA LEU A 381 -31.62 -39.47 10.70
C LEU A 381 -32.24 -38.26 11.42
N THR A 382 -33.55 -38.03 11.28
CA THR A 382 -34.23 -36.90 11.94
C THR A 382 -34.86 -37.28 13.28
N VAL A 383 -34.87 -38.58 13.63
CA VAL A 383 -35.24 -39.05 14.98
C VAL A 383 -34.26 -38.46 15.99
N ALA A 384 -34.79 -37.84 17.05
CA ALA A 384 -33.99 -37.06 18.00
C ALA A 384 -32.80 -37.84 18.58
N SER A 385 -32.99 -39.10 18.98
CA SER A 385 -31.92 -39.94 19.54
C SER A 385 -30.79 -40.20 18.53
N VAL A 386 -31.13 -40.60 17.30
CA VAL A 386 -30.18 -40.84 16.21
C VAL A 386 -29.48 -39.54 15.82
N LYS A 387 -30.22 -38.44 15.73
CA LYS A 387 -29.68 -37.12 15.41
C LYS A 387 -28.67 -36.64 16.44
N VAL A 388 -28.95 -36.78 17.75
CA VAL A 388 -27.96 -36.50 18.80
C VAL A 388 -26.72 -37.36 18.62
N LEU A 389 -26.88 -38.65 18.37
CA LEU A 389 -25.75 -39.57 18.17
C LEU A 389 -24.88 -39.12 16.98
N CYS A 390 -25.48 -38.81 15.83
CA CYS A 390 -24.78 -38.35 14.64
C CYS A 390 -24.06 -37.01 14.88
N LEU A 391 -24.76 -36.03 15.45
CA LEU A 391 -24.17 -34.72 15.77
C LEU A 391 -23.00 -34.87 16.75
N THR A 392 -23.18 -35.64 17.82
CA THR A 392 -22.15 -35.90 18.83
C THR A 392 -20.95 -36.61 18.20
N PHE A 393 -21.18 -37.64 17.39
CA PHE A 393 -20.12 -38.38 16.71
C PHE A 393 -19.29 -37.45 15.81
N VAL A 394 -19.93 -36.70 14.91
CA VAL A 394 -19.23 -35.84 13.95
C VAL A 394 -18.46 -34.72 14.67
N HIS A 395 -19.05 -34.06 15.68
CA HIS A 395 -18.36 -32.99 16.39
C HIS A 395 -17.24 -33.49 17.30
N THR A 396 -17.43 -34.63 17.96
CA THR A 396 -16.38 -35.24 18.77
C THR A 396 -15.18 -35.60 17.89
N TRP A 397 -15.43 -36.24 16.74
CA TRP A 397 -14.38 -36.50 15.76
C TRP A 397 -13.77 -35.23 15.19
N ALA A 398 -14.56 -34.18 14.94
CA ALA A 398 -14.05 -32.91 14.48
C ALA A 398 -13.08 -32.28 15.48
N ILE A 399 -13.42 -32.32 16.78
CA ILE A 399 -12.54 -31.85 17.86
C ILE A 399 -11.26 -32.69 17.93
N VAL A 400 -11.37 -34.02 17.84
CA VAL A 400 -10.20 -34.92 17.86
C VAL A 400 -9.28 -34.64 16.67
N VAL A 401 -9.82 -34.58 15.45
CA VAL A 401 -9.07 -34.29 14.23
C VAL A 401 -8.41 -32.91 14.28
N LEU A 402 -9.14 -31.87 14.70
CA LEU A 402 -8.57 -30.52 14.85
C LEU A 402 -7.49 -30.46 15.92
N SER A 403 -7.64 -31.21 17.01
CA SER A 403 -6.64 -31.27 18.09
C SER A 403 -5.37 -31.96 17.62
N VAL A 404 -5.48 -33.13 17.00
CA VAL A 404 -4.34 -33.84 16.40
C VAL A 404 -3.68 -32.99 15.32
N TRP A 405 -4.46 -32.41 14.41
CA TRP A 405 -3.97 -31.51 13.38
C TRP A 405 -3.26 -30.29 13.98
N GLY A 406 -3.82 -29.68 15.03
CA GLY A 406 -3.21 -28.55 15.73
C GLY A 406 -1.87 -28.90 16.35
N VAL A 407 -1.75 -30.08 16.97
CA VAL A 407 -0.48 -30.60 17.51
C VAL A 407 0.52 -30.84 16.37
N LEU A 408 0.12 -31.49 15.27
CA LEU A 408 1.00 -31.72 14.12
C LEU A 408 1.48 -30.41 13.50
N VAL A 409 0.60 -29.43 13.34
CA VAL A 409 0.94 -28.10 12.84
C VAL A 409 1.86 -27.37 13.81
N PHE A 410 1.62 -27.47 15.11
CA PHE A 410 2.49 -26.90 16.14
C PHE A 410 3.90 -27.52 16.10
N LEU A 411 4.00 -28.85 16.00
CA LEU A 411 5.27 -29.57 15.88
C LEU A 411 6.00 -29.22 14.58
N ALA A 412 5.29 -29.17 13.45
CA ALA A 412 5.85 -28.80 12.16
C ALA A 412 6.27 -27.32 12.11
N TRP A 413 5.52 -26.43 12.76
CA TRP A 413 5.88 -25.03 12.96
C TRP A 413 7.12 -24.89 13.83
N ARG A 414 7.19 -25.60 14.97
CA ARG A 414 8.36 -25.62 15.87
C ARG A 414 9.61 -26.18 15.19
N ARG A 415 9.45 -27.16 14.28
CA ARG A 415 10.52 -27.69 13.42
C ARG A 415 10.82 -26.82 12.19
N MET A 416 10.21 -25.64 12.08
CA MET A 416 10.38 -24.70 10.96
C MET A 416 10.05 -25.29 9.57
N GLN A 417 9.26 -26.36 9.51
CA GLN A 417 8.79 -26.95 8.25
C GLN A 417 7.59 -26.17 7.68
N LEU A 418 6.78 -25.58 8.56
CA LEU A 418 5.66 -24.72 8.22
C LEU A 418 5.94 -23.30 8.71
N THR A 419 6.46 -22.46 7.82
CA THR A 419 6.72 -21.05 8.12
C THR A 419 5.78 -20.13 7.36
N TRP A 420 5.61 -18.90 7.85
CA TRP A 420 4.95 -17.83 7.10
C TRP A 420 5.61 -17.68 5.72
N PRO A 421 4.87 -17.38 4.63
CA PRO A 421 5.42 -17.38 3.27
C PRO A 421 6.68 -16.52 3.12
N THR A 422 6.70 -15.33 3.72
CA THR A 422 7.85 -14.42 3.74
C THR A 422 9.08 -15.05 4.42
N HIS A 423 8.86 -15.83 5.49
CA HIS A 423 9.94 -16.48 6.23
C HIS A 423 10.66 -17.56 5.41
N ARG A 424 9.99 -18.16 4.40
CA ARG A 424 10.68 -19.10 3.50
C ARG A 424 11.79 -18.39 2.71
N ARG A 425 11.53 -17.15 2.32
CA ARG A 425 12.48 -16.30 1.57
C ARG A 425 13.51 -15.62 2.48
N MET A 426 13.33 -15.68 3.81
CA MET A 426 14.32 -15.17 4.77
C MET A 426 15.62 -15.98 4.81
N LYS A 427 15.65 -17.22 4.31
CA LYS A 427 16.91 -17.97 4.18
C LYS A 427 17.93 -17.22 3.30
N ALA A 428 17.47 -16.57 2.24
CA ALA A 428 18.31 -15.74 1.38
C ALA A 428 18.85 -14.47 2.09
N LEU A 429 18.04 -13.87 2.97
CA LEU A 429 18.47 -12.75 3.83
C LEU A 429 19.57 -13.16 4.80
N VAL A 430 19.44 -14.34 5.39
CA VAL A 430 20.38 -14.82 6.41
C VAL A 430 21.72 -15.17 5.77
N ALA A 431 21.70 -15.67 4.54
CA ALA A 431 22.92 -15.91 3.77
C ALA A 431 23.67 -14.61 3.42
N HIS A 432 22.99 -13.48 3.24
CA HIS A 432 23.58 -12.18 2.85
C HIS A 432 23.39 -11.10 3.93
N ALA A 433 23.31 -11.51 5.20
CA ALA A 433 23.02 -10.63 6.33
C ALA A 433 23.90 -9.35 6.41
N PRO A 434 25.24 -9.39 6.19
CA PRO A 434 26.04 -8.16 6.24
C PRO A 434 25.70 -7.21 5.10
N THR A 435 25.46 -7.72 3.90
CA THR A 435 25.07 -6.92 2.72
C THR A 435 23.71 -6.26 2.93
N VAL A 436 22.72 -7.03 3.41
CA VAL A 436 21.40 -6.46 3.72
C VAL A 436 21.51 -5.39 4.80
N ARG A 437 22.36 -5.56 5.81
CA ARG A 437 22.57 -4.53 6.84
C ARG A 437 23.06 -3.22 6.22
N ALA A 438 24.04 -3.27 5.34
CA ALA A 438 24.53 -2.08 4.64
C ALA A 438 23.41 -1.39 3.86
N TRP A 439 22.53 -2.14 3.20
CA TRP A 439 21.35 -1.60 2.52
C TRP A 439 20.37 -0.91 3.49
N VAL A 440 20.17 -1.47 4.68
CA VAL A 440 19.26 -0.91 5.69
C VAL A 440 19.80 0.37 6.29
N GLU A 441 21.09 0.37 6.62
CA GLU A 441 21.80 1.54 7.15
C GLU A 441 21.77 2.70 6.14
N THR A 442 22.01 2.40 4.85
CA THR A 442 21.88 3.42 3.78
C THR A 442 20.45 3.90 3.58
N VAL A 443 19.44 3.03 3.67
CA VAL A 443 18.04 3.50 3.62
C VAL A 443 17.69 4.39 4.81
N GLN A 444 18.12 4.03 6.02
CA GLN A 444 17.88 4.86 7.21
C GLN A 444 18.57 6.22 7.08
N ALA A 445 19.82 6.24 6.63
CA ALA A 445 20.54 7.48 6.34
C ALA A 445 19.85 8.32 5.25
N ALA A 446 19.33 7.67 4.19
CA ALA A 446 18.58 8.35 3.14
C ALA A 446 17.28 8.96 3.65
N GLN A 447 16.56 8.26 4.53
CA GLN A 447 15.34 8.78 5.16
C GLN A 447 15.65 9.98 6.06
N GLU A 448 16.68 9.90 6.89
CA GLU A 448 17.13 11.02 7.72
C GLU A 448 17.53 12.23 6.86
N LEU A 449 18.23 11.98 5.75
CA LEU A 449 18.64 13.01 4.80
C LEU A 449 17.46 13.68 4.09
N LEU A 450 16.44 12.92 3.70
CA LEU A 450 15.20 13.47 3.15
C LEU A 450 14.49 14.36 4.19
N HIS A 451 14.43 13.94 5.45
CA HIS A 451 13.87 14.78 6.51
C HIS A 451 14.69 16.06 6.72
N LYS A 452 16.04 15.96 6.63
CA LYS A 452 16.94 17.13 6.68
C LYS A 452 16.66 18.08 5.52
N ASP A 453 16.50 17.58 4.29
CA ASP A 453 16.16 18.39 3.12
C ASP A 453 14.82 19.12 3.29
N TYR A 454 13.77 18.42 3.73
CA TYR A 454 12.46 19.02 3.99
C TYR A 454 12.48 20.08 5.10
N ALA A 455 13.32 19.91 6.12
CA ALA A 455 13.46 20.87 7.22
C ALA A 455 14.37 22.05 6.88
N SER A 456 15.18 21.95 5.83
CA SER A 456 16.17 22.96 5.48
C SER A 456 15.53 24.14 4.73
N PRO A 457 16.02 25.38 4.93
CA PRO A 457 15.56 26.54 4.16
C PRO A 457 15.77 26.32 2.67
N THR A 458 14.87 26.84 1.82
CA THR A 458 14.91 26.64 0.35
C THR A 458 16.25 27.03 -0.30
N LEU A 459 16.94 28.02 0.26
CA LEU A 459 18.23 28.52 -0.25
C LEU A 459 19.43 27.65 0.15
N VAL A 460 19.32 26.86 1.22
CA VAL A 460 20.40 26.05 1.80
C VAL A 460 19.93 24.62 1.89
N LYS A 461 20.33 23.78 0.93
CA LYS A 461 19.90 22.38 0.87
C LYS A 461 21.09 21.43 0.75
N PRO A 462 20.96 20.17 1.22
CA PRO A 462 22.04 19.18 1.21
C PRO A 462 22.22 18.51 -0.16
N THR A 463 22.46 19.30 -1.21
CA THR A 463 22.52 18.80 -2.61
C THR A 463 23.63 17.80 -2.86
N VAL A 464 24.83 18.00 -2.29
CA VAL A 464 25.96 17.07 -2.44
C VAL A 464 25.67 15.73 -1.75
N GLU A 465 25.21 15.78 -0.48
CA GLU A 465 24.85 14.59 0.30
C GLU A 465 23.73 13.78 -0.40
N LEU A 466 22.74 14.47 -0.97
CA LEU A 466 21.65 13.83 -1.72
C LEU A 466 22.18 13.15 -2.99
N GLY A 467 23.09 13.79 -3.73
CA GLY A 467 23.71 13.21 -4.93
C GLY A 467 24.48 11.92 -4.62
N ASP A 468 25.32 11.95 -3.57
CA ASP A 468 26.06 10.78 -3.12
C ASP A 468 25.12 9.65 -2.68
N MET A 469 24.04 9.99 -1.97
CA MET A 469 23.04 9.03 -1.51
C MET A 469 22.30 8.35 -2.67
N VAL A 470 21.99 9.07 -3.75
CA VAL A 470 21.39 8.48 -4.96
C VAL A 470 22.32 7.41 -5.55
N THR A 471 23.62 7.71 -5.67
CA THR A 471 24.58 6.75 -6.22
C THR A 471 24.73 5.51 -5.34
N ALA A 472 24.74 5.67 -4.01
CA ALA A 472 24.81 4.57 -3.06
C ALA A 472 23.56 3.68 -3.14
N LEU A 473 22.36 4.27 -3.15
CA LEU A 473 21.11 3.53 -3.26
C LEU A 473 20.96 2.81 -4.61
N GLN A 474 21.39 3.43 -5.72
CA GLN A 474 21.40 2.78 -7.03
C GLN A 474 22.37 1.59 -7.08
N ALA A 475 23.56 1.74 -6.47
CA ALA A 475 24.51 0.64 -6.34
C ALA A 475 23.91 -0.53 -5.56
N HIS A 476 23.31 -0.26 -4.40
CA HIS A 476 22.62 -1.28 -3.59
C HIS A 476 21.41 -1.90 -4.29
N ALA A 477 20.63 -1.12 -5.03
CA ALA A 477 19.52 -1.63 -5.83
C ALA A 477 20.01 -2.57 -6.93
N SER A 478 21.13 -2.26 -7.59
CA SER A 478 21.75 -3.11 -8.61
C SER A 478 22.30 -4.42 -8.03
N GLU A 479 22.90 -4.35 -6.83
CA GLU A 479 23.38 -5.51 -6.10
C GLU A 479 22.21 -6.42 -5.68
N ALA A 480 21.13 -5.82 -5.16
CA ALA A 480 19.91 -6.54 -4.83
C ALA A 480 19.26 -7.19 -6.06
N LEU A 481 19.31 -6.55 -7.24
CA LEU A 481 18.83 -7.13 -8.50
C LEU A 481 19.64 -8.36 -8.90
N ARG A 482 20.99 -8.29 -8.81
CA ARG A 482 21.88 -9.42 -9.10
C ARG A 482 21.59 -10.62 -8.20
N LEU A 483 21.29 -10.35 -6.92
CA LEU A 483 20.90 -11.37 -5.94
C LEU A 483 19.42 -11.80 -6.06
N ARG A 484 18.65 -11.22 -7.00
CA ARG A 484 17.19 -11.41 -7.14
C ARG A 484 16.46 -11.23 -5.81
N HIS A 485 16.90 -10.25 -5.02
CA HIS A 485 16.43 -10.01 -3.67
C HIS A 485 15.12 -9.21 -3.68
N LEU A 486 14.19 -9.52 -2.77
CA LEU A 486 12.88 -8.84 -2.70
C LEU A 486 12.96 -7.35 -2.34
N LEU A 487 14.07 -6.93 -1.73
CA LEU A 487 14.31 -5.52 -1.41
C LEU A 487 14.75 -4.68 -2.62
N HIS A 488 15.02 -5.31 -3.79
CA HIS A 488 15.42 -4.57 -4.99
C HIS A 488 14.43 -3.46 -5.34
N ARG A 489 13.12 -3.77 -5.43
CA ARG A 489 12.09 -2.77 -5.75
C ARG A 489 12.04 -1.63 -4.71
N PRO A 490 11.89 -1.91 -3.39
CA PRO A 490 11.93 -0.85 -2.38
C PRO A 490 13.19 0.03 -2.43
N LEU A 491 14.37 -0.56 -2.65
CA LEU A 491 15.62 0.19 -2.77
C LEU A 491 15.65 1.06 -4.02
N HIS A 492 15.16 0.53 -5.14
CA HIS A 492 15.07 1.26 -6.40
C HIS A 492 14.07 2.42 -6.31
N ASP A 493 12.89 2.18 -5.75
CA ASP A 493 11.84 3.20 -5.57
C ASP A 493 12.32 4.32 -4.65
N LEU A 494 13.05 3.99 -3.58
CA LEU A 494 13.67 5.00 -2.71
C LEU A 494 14.77 5.78 -3.44
N ALA A 495 15.61 5.12 -4.24
CA ALA A 495 16.61 5.79 -5.07
C ALA A 495 15.96 6.82 -6.00
N LEU A 496 14.84 6.48 -6.63
CA LEU A 496 14.08 7.40 -7.50
C LEU A 496 13.49 8.58 -6.70
N HIS A 497 12.98 8.33 -5.50
CA HIS A 497 12.47 9.41 -4.63
C HIS A 497 13.58 10.36 -4.19
N VAL A 498 14.72 9.84 -3.75
CA VAL A 498 15.89 10.66 -3.36
C VAL A 498 16.44 11.39 -4.58
N GLN A 499 16.42 10.78 -5.77
CA GLN A 499 16.83 11.43 -7.01
C GLN A 499 15.90 12.59 -7.39
N ALA A 500 14.58 12.42 -7.22
CA ALA A 500 13.63 13.52 -7.44
C ALA A 500 13.87 14.68 -6.45
N ALA A 501 14.06 14.37 -5.17
CA ALA A 501 14.41 15.37 -4.16
C ALA A 501 15.75 16.07 -4.49
N TYR A 502 16.76 15.32 -4.92
CA TYR A 502 18.03 15.87 -5.37
C TYR A 502 17.86 16.86 -6.53
N ILE A 503 17.07 16.51 -7.55
CA ILE A 503 16.82 17.38 -8.72
C ILE A 503 16.12 18.67 -8.28
N GLU A 504 15.07 18.56 -7.46
CA GLU A 504 14.34 19.72 -6.93
C GLU A 504 15.24 20.61 -6.07
N SER A 505 16.03 20.01 -5.19
CA SER A 505 16.95 20.72 -4.30
C SER A 505 18.09 21.36 -5.06
N ALA A 506 18.64 20.71 -6.10
CA ALA A 506 19.65 21.28 -6.98
C ALA A 506 19.12 22.46 -7.81
N ALA A 507 17.84 22.45 -8.19
CA ALA A 507 17.21 23.54 -8.91
C ALA A 507 16.89 24.75 -8.02
N THR A 508 16.64 24.52 -6.72
CA THR A 508 16.18 25.57 -5.78
C THR A 508 17.29 26.13 -4.88
N SER A 509 18.34 25.35 -4.61
CA SER A 509 19.41 25.77 -3.70
C SER A 509 20.33 26.82 -4.32
N ALA A 510 20.63 27.89 -3.57
CA ALA A 510 21.67 28.86 -3.93
C ALA A 510 23.05 28.45 -3.40
N MET A 511 23.08 27.65 -2.32
CA MET A 511 24.31 27.20 -1.66
C MET A 511 24.14 25.76 -1.11
N PRO A 512 25.14 24.88 -1.27
CA PRO A 512 25.17 23.57 -0.61
C PRO A 512 25.27 23.71 0.92
N SER A 513 24.51 22.93 1.68
CA SER A 513 24.55 22.94 3.15
C SER A 513 25.94 22.65 3.72
N SER A 514 26.72 21.77 3.08
CA SER A 514 28.07 21.40 3.54
C SER A 514 29.06 22.56 3.54
N LEU A 515 28.89 23.53 2.63
CA LEU A 515 29.70 24.75 2.62
C LEU A 515 29.30 25.69 3.76
N LEU A 516 28.02 25.71 4.14
CA LEU A 516 27.55 26.47 5.27
C LEU A 516 28.03 25.86 6.58
N ASP A 517 27.90 24.54 6.74
CA ASP A 517 28.32 23.81 7.94
C ASP A 517 29.82 23.99 8.19
N SER A 518 30.66 23.86 7.15
CA SER A 518 32.11 24.14 7.27
C SER A 518 32.43 25.60 7.62
N CYS A 519 31.65 26.57 7.16
CA CYS A 519 31.80 27.97 7.56
C CYS A 519 31.37 28.21 9.01
N VAL A 520 30.28 27.56 9.44
CA VAL A 520 29.76 27.65 10.82
C VAL A 520 30.73 26.98 11.78
N ASP A 521 31.26 25.80 11.46
CA ASP A 521 32.24 25.08 12.27
C ASP A 521 33.56 25.86 12.37
N SER A 522 34.01 26.47 11.26
CA SER A 522 35.17 27.36 11.26
C SER A 522 34.96 28.59 12.14
N LEU A 523 33.79 29.22 12.05
CA LEU A 523 33.42 30.37 12.88
C LEU A 523 33.30 29.96 14.36
N ALA A 524 32.70 28.82 14.65
CA ALA A 524 32.53 28.29 16.00
C ALA A 524 33.88 27.95 16.63
N ALA A 525 34.78 27.28 15.90
CA ALA A 525 36.13 26.99 16.36
C ALA A 525 36.94 28.27 16.61
N GLU A 526 36.77 29.29 15.76
CA GLU A 526 37.45 30.56 15.95
C GLU A 526 36.84 31.39 17.10
N LEU A 527 35.53 31.28 17.33
CA LEU A 527 34.85 31.84 18.50
C LEU A 527 35.28 31.15 19.79
N GLU A 528 35.40 29.83 19.81
CA GLU A 528 35.93 29.07 20.95
C GLU A 528 37.38 29.47 21.24
N ARG A 529 38.24 29.54 20.21
CA ARG A 529 39.61 30.07 20.37
C ARG A 529 39.64 31.50 20.86
N TYR A 530 38.72 32.34 20.38
CA TYR A 530 38.62 33.72 20.85
C TYR A 530 38.20 33.75 22.32
N GLN A 531 37.25 32.90 22.72
CA GLN A 531 36.75 32.77 24.08
C GLN A 531 37.83 32.24 25.03
N GLU A 532 38.61 31.24 24.62
CA GLU A 532 39.79 30.73 25.36
C GLU A 532 40.86 31.83 25.51
N LYS A 533 41.22 32.54 24.44
CA LYS A 533 42.15 33.68 24.51
C LYS A 533 41.61 34.80 25.40
N HIS A 534 40.31 35.05 25.39
CA HIS A 534 39.66 36.03 26.25
C HIS A 534 39.61 35.59 27.73
N ALA A 535 39.52 34.28 28.00
CA ALA A 535 39.55 33.72 29.35
C ALA A 535 40.94 33.82 29.98
N LEU A 536 42.00 33.83 29.18
CA LEU A 536 43.39 34.03 29.61
C LEU A 536 43.74 35.50 29.93
N LEU A 537 42.89 36.46 29.55
CA LEU A 537 43.11 37.88 29.82
C LEU A 537 42.60 38.26 31.23
N HIS A 538 43.44 38.97 31.98
CA HIS A 538 43.08 39.50 33.30
C HIS A 538 41.82 40.39 33.21
N PRO A 539 40.83 40.26 34.12
CA PRO A 539 39.50 40.84 33.98
C PRO A 539 39.49 42.37 33.74
N ARG A 540 40.40 43.12 34.36
CA ARG A 540 40.55 44.56 34.11
C ARG A 540 40.97 44.92 32.68
N LYS A 541 41.81 44.12 32.03
CA LYS A 541 42.20 44.33 30.61
C LYS A 541 41.06 43.92 29.68
N ARG A 542 40.31 42.88 30.05
CA ARG A 542 39.11 42.43 29.33
C ARG A 542 38.04 43.52 29.29
N ASP A 543 37.75 44.13 30.43
CA ASP A 543 36.75 45.21 30.53
C ASP A 543 37.21 46.49 29.82
N ALA A 544 38.51 46.78 29.84
CA ALA A 544 39.08 47.91 29.09
C ALA A 544 38.98 47.70 27.56
N LEU A 545 39.30 46.50 27.07
CA LEU A 545 39.18 46.15 25.65
C LEU A 545 37.71 46.13 25.19
N PHE A 546 36.80 45.64 26.02
CA PHE A 546 35.37 45.66 25.72
C PHE A 546 34.84 47.10 25.64
N LYS A 547 35.22 47.95 26.61
CA LYS A 547 34.89 49.38 26.60
C LYS A 547 35.48 50.11 25.40
N LEU A 548 36.73 49.83 25.04
CA LEU A 548 37.39 50.39 23.85
C LEU A 548 36.71 49.97 22.54
N ARG A 549 36.26 48.70 22.45
CA ARG A 549 35.57 48.20 21.26
C ARG A 549 34.18 48.81 21.11
N VAL A 550 33.44 48.94 22.22
CA VAL A 550 32.15 49.64 22.23
C VAL A 550 32.33 51.13 21.90
N LEU A 551 33.41 51.76 22.39
CA LEU A 551 33.75 53.13 22.01
C LEU A 551 34.08 53.23 20.52
N HIS A 552 34.82 52.28 19.95
CA HIS A 552 35.17 52.26 18.54
C HIS A 552 33.94 52.09 17.64
N THR A 553 33.02 51.18 17.98
CA THR A 553 31.77 51.01 17.21
C THR A 553 30.86 52.23 17.31
N LEU A 554 30.81 52.88 18.47
CA LEU A 554 30.05 54.13 18.66
C LEU A 554 30.70 55.32 17.94
N VAL A 555 32.03 55.36 17.87
CA VAL A 555 32.79 56.37 17.11
C VAL A 555 32.63 56.16 15.61
N ASP A 556 32.61 54.91 15.13
CA ASP A 556 32.34 54.59 13.72
C ASP A 556 30.90 54.99 13.33
N GLU A 557 29.89 54.75 14.18
CA GLU A 557 28.51 55.19 13.94
C GLU A 557 28.34 56.72 13.99
N HIS A 558 29.05 57.42 14.88
CA HIS A 558 28.96 58.89 15.00
C HIS A 558 29.84 59.66 14.01
N SER A 559 30.86 59.03 13.42
CA SER A 559 31.78 59.72 12.52
C SER A 559 31.17 60.05 11.16
N GLY A 560 29.98 59.52 10.81
CA GLY A 560 29.20 59.92 9.63
C GLY A 560 29.96 59.83 8.29
N LYS A 561 31.16 59.26 8.31
CA LYS A 561 31.90 58.89 7.12
C LYS A 561 31.40 57.52 6.75
N HIS A 562 30.42 57.50 5.87
CA HIS A 562 30.47 56.55 4.78
C HIS A 562 31.80 56.77 4.03
N ASP A 563 32.90 56.32 4.63
CA ASP A 563 33.99 55.82 3.82
C ASP A 563 33.32 54.75 2.98
N LYS A 564 33.31 55.01 1.67
CA LYS A 564 33.11 53.99 0.66
C LYS A 564 34.04 52.86 1.09
N VAL A 565 33.48 51.86 1.76
CA VAL A 565 34.15 50.59 2.00
C VAL A 565 34.63 50.23 0.61
N ALA A 566 35.94 50.31 0.42
CA ALA A 566 36.59 49.74 -0.73
C ALA A 566 36.02 48.34 -0.79
N SER A 567 35.16 48.11 -1.78
CA SER A 567 34.55 46.82 -2.01
C SER A 567 35.70 45.84 -1.92
N PHE A 568 35.66 44.97 -0.91
CA PHE A 568 36.56 43.85 -0.81
C PHE A 568 36.65 43.30 -2.22
N SER A 569 37.83 43.43 -2.83
CA SER A 569 38.16 42.70 -4.03
C SER A 569 38.15 41.25 -3.59
N ALA A 570 36.94 40.67 -3.60
CA ALA A 570 36.75 39.25 -3.73
C ALA A 570 37.77 38.79 -4.77
N PRO A 571 38.41 37.62 -4.58
CA PRO A 571 39.14 37.02 -5.68
C PRO A 571 38.22 37.13 -6.90
N ARG A 572 38.73 37.75 -7.97
CA ARG A 572 38.07 37.81 -9.27
C ARG A 572 37.94 36.36 -9.73
N ILE A 573 36.95 35.66 -9.16
CA ILE A 573 36.27 34.57 -9.83
C ILE A 573 35.76 35.26 -11.07
N ARG A 574 36.40 34.96 -12.20
CA ARG A 574 35.83 35.23 -13.51
C ARG A 574 34.36 34.84 -13.41
N ARG A 575 33.47 35.84 -13.35
CA ARG A 575 32.09 35.62 -13.74
C ARG A 575 32.20 35.14 -15.18
N ALA A 576 32.08 33.83 -15.37
CA ALA A 576 31.61 33.33 -16.65
C ALA A 576 30.32 34.11 -16.95
N PRO A 577 30.15 34.60 -18.20
CA PRO A 577 29.05 35.48 -18.52
C PRO A 577 27.74 34.80 -18.13
N VAL A 578 27.04 35.40 -17.17
CA VAL A 578 25.72 34.97 -16.69
C VAL A 578 24.68 35.10 -17.82
N ASP A 579 25.02 35.82 -18.89
CA ASP A 579 24.26 35.87 -20.14
C ASP A 579 24.32 34.59 -20.98
N ASP A 580 25.23 33.64 -20.68
CA ASP A 580 25.24 32.32 -21.34
C ASP A 580 24.47 31.25 -20.57
N VAL A 581 24.12 31.49 -19.29
CA VAL A 581 23.41 30.51 -18.45
C VAL A 581 21.90 30.72 -18.45
N LEU A 582 21.41 31.96 -18.58
CA LEU A 582 19.98 32.23 -18.75
C LEU A 582 19.42 31.75 -20.09
N VAL A 583 20.29 31.57 -21.09
CA VAL A 583 19.91 31.01 -22.40
C VAL A 583 19.78 29.48 -22.34
N ALA A 584 20.33 28.79 -21.32
CA ALA A 584 20.22 27.32 -21.23
C ALA A 584 18.90 26.83 -20.62
N MET A 585 18.09 27.73 -20.06
CA MET A 585 16.82 27.46 -19.40
C MET A 585 15.65 28.15 -20.10
N ASP A 586 15.88 28.90 -21.18
CA ASP A 586 14.82 29.64 -21.84
C ASP A 586 13.86 28.65 -22.52
N PRO A 587 12.60 28.51 -22.05
CA PRO A 587 11.58 27.71 -22.72
C PRO A 587 11.38 28.17 -24.17
N ALA A 588 11.72 29.42 -24.50
CA ALA A 588 11.69 29.94 -25.86
C ALA A 588 12.64 29.21 -26.82
N LEU A 589 13.73 28.60 -26.33
CA LEU A 589 14.60 27.73 -27.15
C LEU A 589 13.96 26.39 -27.53
N TYR A 590 12.86 26.02 -26.86
CA TYR A 590 12.16 24.75 -26.99
C TYR A 590 10.82 24.86 -27.73
N VAL A 591 10.44 26.06 -28.19
CA VAL A 591 9.24 26.20 -29.00
C VAL A 591 9.51 25.61 -30.38
N TRP A 592 8.90 24.48 -30.73
CA TRP A 592 9.01 23.96 -32.08
C TRP A 592 7.67 23.49 -32.63
N SER A 593 7.40 24.00 -33.83
CA SER A 593 6.61 23.38 -34.89
C SER A 593 5.11 23.69 -34.98
N THR A 594 4.69 23.91 -36.23
CA THR A 594 3.31 23.97 -36.71
C THR A 594 2.71 22.60 -37.02
N TRP A 595 3.51 21.54 -37.00
CA TRP A 595 3.11 20.15 -37.29
C TRP A 595 3.13 19.27 -36.04
N ASP A 596 2.01 18.65 -35.72
CA ASP A 596 1.93 17.66 -34.65
C ASP A 596 2.08 16.23 -35.23
N PRO A 597 3.24 15.58 -35.13
CA PRO A 597 3.43 14.22 -35.64
C PRO A 597 2.64 13.18 -34.83
N SER A 598 2.04 13.54 -33.68
CA SER A 598 1.15 12.64 -32.95
C SER A 598 -0.15 12.35 -33.70
N THR A 599 -0.50 13.15 -34.70
CA THR A 599 -1.61 12.88 -35.63
C THR A 599 -1.39 11.60 -36.45
N LEU A 600 -0.14 11.17 -36.63
CA LEU A 600 0.21 9.90 -37.29
C LEU A 600 0.14 8.71 -36.33
N LEU A 601 0.06 8.95 -35.02
CA LEU A 601 0.05 7.91 -34.01
C LEU A 601 -1.38 7.46 -33.74
N LEU A 602 -1.63 6.18 -33.92
CA LEU A 602 -2.92 5.58 -33.56
C LEU A 602 -2.99 5.30 -32.06
N ALA A 603 -4.17 5.57 -31.48
CA ALA A 603 -4.43 5.35 -30.07
C ALA A 603 -4.28 3.85 -29.71
N PRO A 604 -3.80 3.52 -28.49
CA PRO A 604 -3.49 2.15 -28.08
C PRO A 604 -4.67 1.17 -28.14
N ASN A 605 -5.92 1.66 -28.22
CA ASN A 605 -7.13 0.86 -28.27
C ASN A 605 -7.64 0.55 -29.69
N CYS A 606 -7.01 1.08 -30.74
CA CYS A 606 -7.42 0.83 -32.12
C CYS A 606 -6.71 -0.41 -32.68
N GLY A 607 -7.20 -1.61 -32.32
CA GLY A 607 -6.94 -2.85 -33.09
C GLY A 607 -5.48 -3.33 -33.16
N ALA A 608 -4.65 -3.04 -32.17
CA ALA A 608 -3.27 -3.54 -32.15
C ALA A 608 -3.24 -5.08 -32.17
N PRO A 609 -2.47 -5.72 -33.08
CA PRO A 609 -2.33 -7.16 -33.12
C PRO A 609 -1.52 -7.65 -31.91
N ALA A 610 -2.16 -8.42 -31.03
CA ALA A 610 -1.45 -9.24 -30.05
C ALA A 610 -1.21 -10.62 -30.68
N PRO A 611 0.00 -10.89 -31.21
CA PRO A 611 0.81 -11.88 -30.48
C PRO A 611 2.35 -11.72 -30.48
N ASN A 612 3.00 -10.83 -31.25
CA ASN A 612 4.47 -10.87 -31.42
C ASN A 612 5.18 -9.52 -31.24
N LEU A 613 4.97 -8.88 -30.10
CA LEU A 613 5.67 -7.63 -29.77
C LEU A 613 7.07 -7.89 -29.24
N LEU A 614 8.08 -7.41 -29.96
CA LEU A 614 9.45 -7.31 -29.47
C LEU A 614 9.65 -5.94 -28.82
N SER A 615 10.07 -5.93 -27.56
CA SER A 615 10.57 -4.70 -26.95
C SER A 615 11.92 -4.38 -27.57
N VAL A 616 12.06 -3.15 -28.06
CA VAL A 616 13.27 -2.70 -28.75
C VAL A 616 13.66 -1.32 -28.26
N ARG A 617 14.91 -0.93 -28.48
CA ARG A 617 15.37 0.44 -28.33
C ARG A 617 16.01 0.90 -29.62
N TRP A 618 15.19 1.35 -30.56
CA TRP A 618 15.64 1.85 -31.85
C TRP A 618 15.37 3.35 -31.97
N TYR A 619 16.08 4.00 -32.89
CA TYR A 619 15.86 5.39 -33.26
C TYR A 619 15.33 5.48 -34.69
N LEU A 620 14.24 6.23 -34.86
CA LEU A 620 13.58 6.46 -36.13
C LEU A 620 13.58 7.96 -36.42
N ALA A 621 14.08 8.36 -37.59
CA ALA A 621 13.93 9.70 -38.13
C ALA A 621 12.61 9.80 -38.90
N LEU A 622 11.83 10.84 -38.62
CA LEU A 622 10.62 11.22 -39.35
C LEU A 622 10.88 12.55 -40.02
N TYR A 623 10.54 12.71 -41.29
CA TYR A 623 10.70 13.97 -42.01
C TYR A 623 9.50 14.27 -42.90
N HIS A 624 8.91 15.45 -42.72
CA HIS A 624 7.80 15.93 -43.53
C HIS A 624 8.34 16.79 -44.68
N THR A 625 8.15 16.34 -45.92
CA THR A 625 8.71 16.99 -47.12
C THR A 625 8.13 18.37 -47.37
N ASN A 626 6.80 18.49 -47.37
CA ASN A 626 6.13 19.77 -47.66
C ASN A 626 6.41 20.84 -46.60
N LEU A 627 6.60 20.45 -45.34
CA LEU A 627 6.84 21.37 -44.23
C LEU A 627 8.33 21.56 -43.91
N ARG A 628 9.22 20.79 -44.55
CA ARG A 628 10.67 20.74 -44.27
C ARG A 628 10.99 20.64 -42.78
N MET A 629 10.31 19.72 -42.08
CA MET A 629 10.49 19.51 -40.64
C MET A 629 10.69 18.04 -40.33
N GLY A 630 11.65 17.75 -39.45
CA GLY A 630 11.92 16.38 -39.03
C GLY A 630 12.10 16.21 -37.52
N TYR A 631 11.89 14.97 -37.08
CA TYR A 631 11.92 14.53 -35.70
C TYR A 631 12.65 13.20 -35.55
N VAL A 632 13.38 13.03 -34.46
CA VAL A 632 13.89 11.70 -34.07
C VAL A 632 13.00 11.10 -33.00
N ALA A 633 12.29 10.03 -33.32
CA ALA A 633 11.46 9.24 -32.42
C ALA A 633 12.22 8.04 -31.82
N THR A 634 11.78 7.60 -30.63
CA THR A 634 12.30 6.39 -29.97
C THR A 634 11.31 5.26 -30.15
N VAL A 635 11.73 4.16 -30.76
CA VAL A 635 10.92 2.94 -30.88
C VAL A 635 11.11 2.12 -29.62
N THR A 636 10.00 1.81 -28.93
CA THR A 636 9.99 1.02 -27.69
C THR A 636 9.44 -0.40 -27.88
N ALA A 637 8.63 -0.62 -28.92
CA ALA A 637 8.17 -1.94 -29.32
C ALA A 637 7.96 -2.03 -30.84
N ILE A 638 8.09 -3.24 -31.41
CA ILE A 638 7.77 -3.52 -32.81
C ILE A 638 7.04 -4.86 -32.95
N ASP A 639 6.05 -4.90 -33.84
CA ASP A 639 5.56 -6.14 -34.44
C ASP A 639 6.27 -6.36 -35.78
N VAL A 640 7.10 -7.41 -35.83
CA VAL A 640 7.92 -7.75 -36.99
C VAL A 640 7.08 -8.17 -38.20
N VAL A 641 5.93 -8.80 -37.97
CA VAL A 641 5.10 -9.35 -39.06
C VAL A 641 4.34 -8.24 -39.76
N THR A 642 3.83 -7.27 -38.99
CA THR A 642 2.92 -6.25 -39.49
C THR A 642 3.57 -4.87 -39.66
N LEU A 643 4.84 -4.75 -39.26
CA LEU A 643 5.67 -3.52 -39.30
C LEU A 643 5.07 -2.35 -38.52
N TRP A 644 4.36 -2.66 -37.45
CA TRP A 644 3.88 -1.67 -36.49
C TRP A 644 4.96 -1.38 -35.46
N VAL A 645 5.28 -0.11 -35.29
CA VAL A 645 6.25 0.38 -34.30
C VAL A 645 5.53 1.24 -33.27
N HIS A 646 5.77 0.97 -32.00
CA HIS A 646 5.36 1.85 -30.92
C HIS A 646 6.46 2.89 -30.70
N LEU A 647 6.10 4.16 -30.86
CA LEU A 647 7.01 5.29 -30.87
C LEU A 647 6.71 6.23 -29.71
N ASP A 648 7.77 6.73 -29.09
CA ASP A 648 7.73 7.87 -28.18
C ASP A 648 8.36 9.08 -28.88
N VAL A 649 7.54 10.11 -29.09
CA VAL A 649 7.92 11.38 -29.71
C VAL A 649 7.90 12.47 -28.65
N LEU A 650 9.01 13.17 -28.49
CA LEU A 650 9.09 14.32 -27.59
C LEU A 650 8.59 15.56 -28.34
N LEU A 651 7.49 16.15 -27.89
CA LEU A 651 6.87 17.34 -28.46
C LEU A 651 7.01 18.52 -27.50
N CYS A 652 7.18 19.71 -28.05
CA CYS A 652 7.22 20.95 -27.27
C CYS A 652 6.50 22.06 -28.03
N PHE A 653 5.32 22.43 -27.55
CA PHE A 653 4.45 23.43 -28.17
C PHE A 653 4.71 24.83 -27.59
N GLU A 654 4.21 25.87 -28.29
CA GLU A 654 4.45 27.30 -28.00
C GLU A 654 4.23 27.75 -26.54
N ASN A 655 3.37 27.08 -25.77
CA ASN A 655 3.02 27.50 -24.40
C ASN A 655 2.96 26.33 -23.40
N ALA A 656 3.58 25.18 -23.68
CA ALA A 656 3.46 23.99 -22.84
C ALA A 656 4.82 23.36 -22.51
N GLU A 657 4.91 22.75 -21.32
CA GLU A 657 6.04 21.91 -20.92
C GLU A 657 6.27 20.79 -21.95
N PRO A 658 7.54 20.37 -22.18
CA PRO A 658 7.84 19.30 -23.12
C PRO A 658 7.09 18.03 -22.73
N CYS A 659 6.27 17.51 -23.66
CA CYS A 659 5.44 16.34 -23.43
C CYS A 659 5.88 15.19 -24.34
N VAL A 660 5.99 13.98 -23.78
CA VAL A 660 6.23 12.78 -24.58
C VAL A 660 4.87 12.24 -25.02
N ARG A 661 4.66 12.16 -26.34
CA ARG A 661 3.50 11.49 -26.94
C ARG A 661 3.93 10.11 -27.41
N SER A 662 3.21 9.09 -26.93
CA SER A 662 3.45 7.69 -27.28
C SER A 662 2.29 7.15 -28.11
N GLY A 663 2.59 6.34 -29.13
CA GLY A 663 1.54 5.63 -29.88
C GLY A 663 2.08 4.74 -30.99
N TRP A 664 1.16 4.11 -31.73
CA TRP A 664 1.49 3.13 -32.76
C TRP A 664 1.54 3.77 -34.15
N LEU A 665 2.60 3.47 -34.90
CA LEU A 665 2.80 3.88 -36.29
C LEU A 665 3.07 2.65 -37.15
N ARG A 666 2.40 2.54 -38.29
CA ARG A 666 2.68 1.49 -39.27
C ARG A 666 3.62 2.02 -40.34
N LEU A 667 4.82 1.45 -40.45
CA LEU A 667 5.83 1.95 -41.39
C LEU A 667 5.42 1.83 -42.86
N ALA A 668 4.50 0.90 -43.19
CA ALA A 668 4.01 0.68 -44.54
C ALA A 668 2.94 1.67 -45.01
N ASP A 669 2.20 2.30 -44.08
CA ASP A 669 1.03 3.15 -44.39
C ASP A 669 1.33 4.65 -44.20
N MET A 670 2.60 5.04 -44.30
CA MET A 670 3.00 6.45 -44.19
C MET A 670 2.48 7.26 -45.39
N SER A 671 2.01 8.48 -45.14
CA SER A 671 1.62 9.39 -46.22
C SER A 671 2.82 9.70 -47.12
N SER A 672 2.56 10.02 -48.39
CA SER A 672 3.61 10.40 -49.35
C SER A 672 4.47 11.58 -48.88
N ASP A 673 3.93 12.38 -47.97
CA ASP A 673 4.54 13.61 -47.47
C ASP A 673 5.45 13.39 -46.26
N VAL A 674 5.42 12.20 -45.64
CA VAL A 674 6.22 11.89 -44.44
C VAL A 674 7.10 10.67 -44.69
N HIS A 675 8.41 10.88 -44.60
CA HIS A 675 9.40 9.83 -44.74
C HIS A 675 9.90 9.36 -43.37
N ALA A 676 9.91 8.05 -43.16
CA ALA A 676 10.46 7.40 -41.96
C ALA A 676 11.74 6.64 -42.29
N HIS A 677 12.79 6.85 -41.50
CA HIS A 677 14.12 6.29 -41.71
C HIS A 677 14.66 5.70 -40.41
N LEU A 678 15.01 4.42 -40.42
CA LEU A 678 15.64 3.76 -39.28
C LEU A 678 17.09 4.21 -39.16
N LEU A 679 17.46 4.76 -38.00
CA LEU A 679 18.79 5.33 -37.77
C LEU A 679 19.73 4.32 -37.10
N GLN A 680 19.31 3.77 -35.98
CA GLN A 680 20.19 2.97 -35.14
C GLN A 680 19.41 1.95 -34.31
N CYS A 681 19.96 0.74 -34.21
CA CYS A 681 19.57 -0.27 -33.26
C CYS A 681 20.56 -0.28 -32.08
N ASN A 682 20.05 -0.14 -30.85
CA ASN A 682 20.86 -0.22 -29.63
C ASN A 682 20.77 -1.59 -28.94
N ASP A 683 20.03 -2.54 -29.52
CA ASP A 683 19.76 -3.83 -28.92
C ASP A 683 20.37 -4.96 -29.78
N PRO A 684 21.38 -5.70 -29.26
CA PRO A 684 22.03 -6.77 -30.03
C PRO A 684 21.05 -7.88 -30.43
N ASP A 685 20.04 -8.15 -29.60
CA ASP A 685 19.12 -9.27 -29.79
C ASP A 685 18.16 -9.01 -30.96
N THR A 686 17.95 -7.75 -31.35
CA THR A 686 17.04 -7.37 -32.43
C THR A 686 17.74 -6.83 -33.66
N LEU A 687 19.08 -6.92 -33.71
CA LEU A 687 19.90 -6.47 -34.84
C LEU A 687 19.54 -7.18 -36.16
N HIS A 688 19.24 -8.48 -36.09
CA HIS A 688 18.86 -9.28 -37.26
C HIS A 688 17.51 -8.83 -37.84
N VAL A 689 16.54 -8.50 -36.99
CA VAL A 689 15.25 -7.93 -37.40
C VAL A 689 15.46 -6.53 -37.98
N PHE A 690 16.24 -5.70 -37.29
CA PHE A 690 16.54 -4.34 -37.74
C PHE A 690 17.16 -4.32 -39.15
N ALA A 691 18.09 -5.24 -39.44
CA ALA A 691 18.76 -5.34 -40.74
C ALA A 691 17.84 -5.75 -41.90
N THR A 692 16.68 -6.35 -41.61
CA THR A 692 15.70 -6.73 -42.65
C THR A 692 14.78 -5.59 -43.07
N LEU A 693 14.81 -4.46 -42.36
CA LEU A 693 13.97 -3.31 -42.62
C LEU A 693 14.65 -2.32 -43.57
N PRO A 694 13.89 -1.55 -44.37
CA PRO A 694 14.46 -0.57 -45.29
C PRO A 694 15.23 0.52 -44.53
N HIS A 695 16.52 0.63 -44.81
CA HIS A 695 17.40 1.66 -44.27
C HIS A 695 17.53 2.85 -45.24
N ALA A 696 17.62 4.05 -44.69
CA ALA A 696 18.09 5.20 -45.45
C ALA A 696 19.60 5.12 -45.67
N PRO A 697 20.14 5.78 -46.71
CA PRO A 697 21.58 5.98 -46.83
C PRO A 697 22.13 6.68 -45.58
N THR A 698 23.39 6.40 -45.27
CA THR A 698 24.13 7.05 -44.16
C THR A 698 23.87 8.56 -44.18
N PRO A 699 23.44 9.17 -43.05
CA PRO A 699 23.11 10.59 -43.03
C PRO A 699 24.34 11.39 -43.44
N ARG A 700 24.13 12.40 -44.29
CA ARG A 700 25.21 13.24 -44.79
C ARG A 700 25.75 14.07 -43.63
N VAL A 701 27.08 14.14 -43.52
CA VAL A 701 27.73 15.09 -42.62
C VAL A 701 27.37 16.50 -43.08
N ILE A 702 26.92 17.35 -42.16
CA ILE A 702 26.58 18.74 -42.47
C ILE A 702 27.81 19.41 -43.09
N SER A 703 27.63 19.96 -44.29
CA SER A 703 28.74 20.59 -44.99
C SER A 703 29.08 21.93 -44.34
N VAL A 704 30.35 22.11 -43.98
CA VAL A 704 30.87 23.38 -43.42
C VAL A 704 30.53 24.58 -44.34
N PRO A 705 30.62 24.49 -45.68
CA PRO A 705 30.21 25.57 -46.57
C PRO A 705 28.72 25.95 -46.46
N ARG A 706 27.82 24.98 -46.19
CA ARG A 706 26.38 25.26 -46.00
C ARG A 706 26.12 25.95 -44.67
N LEU A 707 26.83 25.57 -43.61
CA LEU A 707 26.75 26.27 -42.32
C LEU A 707 27.27 27.70 -42.43
N GLN A 708 28.41 27.89 -43.11
CA GLN A 708 28.97 29.21 -43.36
C GLN A 708 28.02 30.07 -44.18
N SER A 709 27.45 29.54 -45.27
CA SER A 709 26.51 30.31 -46.09
C SER A 709 25.24 30.71 -45.32
N LEU A 710 24.74 29.87 -44.40
CA LEU A 710 23.59 30.23 -43.56
C LEU A 710 23.93 31.25 -42.46
N LEU A 711 25.15 31.19 -41.92
CA LEU A 711 25.64 32.19 -40.96
C LEU A 711 25.89 33.54 -41.65
N ASP A 712 26.43 33.53 -42.87
CA ASP A 712 26.67 34.74 -43.66
C ASP A 712 25.36 35.37 -44.15
N ARG A 713 24.35 34.55 -44.46
CA ARG A 713 22.98 34.98 -44.79
C ARG A 713 22.13 35.37 -43.59
N SER A 714 22.68 35.39 -42.37
CA SER A 714 21.93 35.77 -41.16
C SER A 714 21.37 37.20 -41.20
N ALA A 715 21.86 38.05 -42.11
CA ALA A 715 21.33 39.38 -42.39
C ALA A 715 20.15 39.40 -43.39
N GLU A 716 19.97 38.35 -44.20
CA GLU A 716 18.88 38.24 -45.18
C GLU A 716 17.68 37.52 -44.54
N ILE A 717 16.61 38.27 -44.30
CA ILE A 717 15.47 37.78 -43.52
C ILE A 717 14.41 37.22 -44.47
N THR A 718 14.43 35.91 -44.71
CA THR A 718 13.39 35.21 -45.49
C THR A 718 12.86 33.97 -44.76
N SER A 719 11.63 33.56 -45.06
CA SER A 719 11.05 32.29 -44.58
C SER A 719 11.92 31.08 -44.96
N ASP A 720 12.62 31.17 -46.09
CA ASP A 720 13.51 30.13 -46.60
C ASP A 720 14.72 29.93 -45.68
N LEU A 721 15.22 30.99 -45.05
CA LEU A 721 16.33 30.91 -44.09
C LEU A 721 15.93 30.10 -42.84
N VAL A 722 14.68 30.26 -42.36
CA VAL A 722 14.16 29.51 -41.22
C VAL A 722 14.05 28.01 -41.57
N ALA A 723 13.55 27.69 -42.77
CA ALA A 723 13.46 26.31 -43.26
C ALA A 723 14.85 25.69 -43.45
N ASP A 724 15.81 26.43 -43.99
CA ASP A 724 17.18 25.92 -44.20
C ASP A 724 17.91 25.66 -42.87
N TRP A 725 17.68 26.49 -41.83
CA TRP A 725 18.19 26.23 -40.48
C TRP A 725 17.50 25.05 -39.81
N GLN A 726 16.20 24.84 -40.03
CA GLN A 726 15.48 23.65 -39.55
C GLN A 726 16.08 22.38 -40.14
N ASP A 727 16.35 22.36 -41.44
CA ASP A 727 16.98 21.23 -42.11
C ASP A 727 18.37 20.93 -41.52
N VAL A 728 19.18 21.96 -41.28
CA VAL A 728 20.52 21.78 -40.69
C VAL A 728 20.48 21.24 -39.27
N LEU A 729 19.56 21.72 -38.43
CA LEU A 729 19.40 21.24 -37.06
C LEU A 729 18.86 19.80 -37.02
N TYR A 730 17.94 19.47 -37.92
CA TYR A 730 17.45 18.10 -38.10
C TYR A 730 18.55 17.17 -38.59
N GLU A 731 19.30 17.55 -39.63
CA GLU A 731 20.45 16.79 -40.14
C GLU A 731 21.50 16.55 -39.05
N TRP A 732 21.72 17.55 -38.19
CA TRP A 732 22.65 17.42 -37.07
C TRP A 732 22.17 16.38 -36.07
N GLU A 733 20.90 16.43 -35.67
CA GLU A 733 20.36 15.51 -34.68
C GLU A 733 20.32 14.08 -35.22
N VAL A 734 19.97 13.90 -36.49
CA VAL A 734 20.01 12.62 -37.19
C VAL A 734 21.45 12.08 -37.25
N ALA A 735 22.41 12.88 -37.69
CA ALA A 735 23.82 12.48 -37.76
C ALA A 735 24.37 12.16 -36.37
N PHE A 736 24.04 12.96 -35.36
CA PHE A 736 24.44 12.74 -33.97
C PHE A 736 23.94 11.39 -33.47
N VAL A 737 22.64 11.11 -33.61
CA VAL A 737 22.04 9.85 -33.15
C VAL A 737 22.63 8.65 -33.88
N TYR A 738 22.92 8.79 -35.18
CA TYR A 738 23.55 7.77 -35.99
C TYR A 738 24.98 7.46 -35.54
N PHE A 739 25.83 8.48 -35.34
CA PHE A 739 27.24 8.27 -34.99
C PHE A 739 27.46 7.98 -33.49
N GLU A 740 26.75 8.67 -32.60
CA GLU A 740 26.93 8.56 -31.14
C GLU A 740 26.05 7.48 -30.49
N LYS A 741 25.15 6.85 -31.26
CA LYS A 741 24.23 5.79 -30.81
C LYS A 741 23.37 6.16 -29.58
N ARG A 742 23.14 7.45 -29.37
CA ARG A 742 22.32 8.01 -28.29
C ARG A 742 21.70 9.34 -28.72
N ARG A 743 20.62 9.76 -28.06
CA ARG A 743 20.10 11.12 -28.25
C ARG A 743 21.08 12.18 -27.74
N PRO A 744 21.11 13.37 -28.38
CA PRO A 744 21.92 14.48 -27.92
C PRO A 744 21.47 14.93 -26.53
N SER A 745 22.42 15.02 -25.60
CA SER A 745 22.17 15.57 -24.28
C SER A 745 22.11 17.10 -24.32
N SER A 746 21.70 17.74 -23.22
CA SER A 746 21.80 19.20 -23.09
C SER A 746 23.23 19.70 -23.27
N LEU A 747 24.23 18.94 -22.83
CA LEU A 747 25.65 19.24 -23.02
C LEU A 747 26.09 19.17 -24.49
N ASP A 748 25.51 18.26 -25.28
CA ASP A 748 25.82 18.14 -26.70
C ASP A 748 25.16 19.25 -27.52
N ARG A 749 23.91 19.61 -27.18
CA ARG A 749 23.21 20.74 -27.79
C ARG A 749 23.89 22.08 -27.46
N ARG A 750 24.53 22.21 -26.30
CA ARG A 750 25.38 23.37 -25.98
C ARG A 750 26.54 23.56 -26.96
N LYS A 751 27.11 22.48 -27.52
CA LYS A 751 28.21 22.58 -28.49
C LYS A 751 27.80 23.27 -29.79
N ILE A 752 26.51 23.23 -30.13
CA ILE A 752 25.93 23.89 -31.32
C ILE A 752 24.98 25.05 -30.94
N GLN A 753 25.15 25.61 -29.73
CA GLN A 753 24.29 26.70 -29.23
C GLN A 753 24.25 27.90 -30.18
N ALA A 754 25.36 28.19 -30.87
CA ALA A 754 25.42 29.26 -31.86
C ALA A 754 24.43 29.04 -33.02
N TRP A 755 24.21 27.80 -33.45
CA TRP A 755 23.27 27.46 -34.53
C TRP A 755 21.82 27.65 -34.07
N PHE A 756 21.50 27.23 -32.85
CA PHE A 756 20.20 27.48 -32.25
C PHE A 756 19.91 28.97 -32.09
N ARG A 757 20.89 29.77 -31.66
CA ARG A 757 20.74 31.23 -31.57
C ARG A 757 20.47 31.85 -32.94
N ALA A 758 21.20 31.43 -33.98
CA ALA A 758 20.99 31.92 -35.35
C ALA A 758 19.60 31.55 -35.90
N TYR A 759 19.15 30.32 -35.67
CA TYR A 759 17.80 29.89 -36.01
C TYR A 759 16.72 30.75 -35.31
N HIS A 760 16.84 30.94 -34.00
CA HIS A 760 15.86 31.72 -33.23
C HIS A 760 15.81 33.17 -33.67
N ALA A 761 16.96 33.77 -33.96
CA ALA A 761 17.02 35.10 -34.55
C ALA A 761 16.27 35.16 -35.88
N ALA A 762 16.49 34.20 -36.79
CA ALA A 762 15.76 34.14 -38.06
C ALA A 762 14.24 33.97 -37.86
N ARG A 763 13.83 33.12 -36.91
CA ARG A 763 12.41 32.86 -36.63
C ARG A 763 11.68 34.05 -36.02
N CYS A 764 12.23 34.67 -34.96
CA CYS A 764 11.58 35.79 -34.27
C CYS A 764 11.28 36.95 -35.22
N VAL A 765 12.17 37.18 -36.18
CA VAL A 765 11.98 38.23 -37.19
C VAL A 765 10.91 37.84 -38.22
N SER A 766 10.84 36.56 -38.63
CA SER A 766 9.79 36.08 -39.54
C SER A 766 8.37 36.16 -38.95
N THR A 767 8.23 35.99 -37.64
CA THR A 767 6.93 36.12 -36.95
C THR A 767 6.45 37.57 -36.83
N THR A 768 7.37 38.54 -36.75
CA THR A 768 7.02 39.97 -36.70
C THR A 768 6.59 40.56 -38.04
N SER A 769 6.91 39.93 -39.18
CA SER A 769 6.47 40.39 -40.51
C SER A 769 5.11 39.83 -40.94
N ALA A 770 4.53 38.91 -40.16
CA ALA A 770 3.23 38.28 -40.43
C ALA A 770 2.07 38.92 -39.64
N PHE A 771 2.38 39.89 -38.76
CA PHE A 771 1.43 40.82 -38.12
C PHE A 771 1.59 42.19 -38.76
#